data_AF-A0A2E1VRW7-F1
#
_entry.id   AF-A0A2E1VRW7-F1
#
_cell.length_a   1.000
_cell.length_b   1.000
_cell.length_c   1.000
_cell.angle_alpha   90.00
_cell.angle_beta   90.00
_cell.angle_gamma   90.00
#
_symmetry.space_group_name_H-M   'P 1'
#
loop_
_entity.id
_entity.type
_entity.pdbx_description
1 polymer ?
#
loop_
_entity_poly.entity_id
_entity_poly.type
_entity_poly.pdbx_seq_one_letter_code
_entity_poly.pdbx_strand_id
1 'polypeptide(L)'
;MRQVLGMGGWSRPMKQVDERNGGLLSSRPTPLHASMNGSRLLRLAAQLLGAAAAVWLADRYANTWVLLPPTFLKPAELTGAQFGMVLGVLLACKAVIVGLFTLRRPSPLADPVRLIVELTAAVCAASLAGVSMFVLTTVPFNPNFYFLIYLLMCGGYVLAFAAASARRGAMQEDAESAPPIVSGSLRLARSPLSWLAVVIAAAPGLLAVGYKKDRDFADMINSIRASLNYSSAKEWMLVDLYPGVEFDQPMEVDFDPTDPSKLYYLSRPGRLIALQPSVSPEPEVMIDMTERVKSIEFELGALSAALHPEFGQPDSPNAGYVYIWFTRLEAAREQYNLLSRFDLSLPTLEERNASELVMMNVKRRPSRMHNGGTAQFGPDGFLYLSVGDSMDNKLTQRIDDSLLSGILRIDVDNRGGEISAPISKQPRDGMTAHYSIPRDNPWFDEPGALQEFWAIGFRNPFRMWIDPETGAAWVGDVGFESWEEFSRIESGGNGQWDYREGPVESEFGGPDGPVLGVETPPFYSYRQTSMDRAALGGVIYRGAKYPQLFGMYVFGDNNSGVLRMLDPNESDPEPVILAQATQFGQQGPTSISVTPEGEIILTVLGSKERADGQLQVLRPREGGAAADPQDALASMDIAAKYTMVCARCHGDDGRGMVDAAGAADGMPPRPDFRTAEWQEMREDAWIQKVILDGGLAGGISGHMPPWRGFLNEKEGAEMVAYLRAMARESGAE
;
A
#
# COMPACT_ATOMS: atom_id res chain seq x y z
N MET A 1 -35.35 -6.16 -46.86
CA MET A 1 -34.69 -5.97 -48.16
C MET A 1 -33.90 -7.23 -48.46
N ARG A 2 -34.15 -7.80 -49.64
CA ARG A 2 -33.68 -9.10 -50.17
C ARG A 2 -32.17 -9.12 -50.44
N GLN A 3 -31.63 -10.36 -50.46
CA GLN A 3 -30.62 -10.91 -51.39
C GLN A 3 -29.22 -10.24 -51.38
N VAL A 4 -28.11 -10.97 -51.49
CA VAL A 4 -27.65 -11.75 -52.67
C VAL A 4 -26.66 -12.83 -52.17
N LEU A 5 -27.01 -14.13 -52.20
CA LEU A 5 -26.54 -15.20 -53.12
C LEU A 5 -25.04 -15.59 -52.96
N GLY A 6 -24.65 -16.86 -52.87
CA GLY A 6 -25.17 -17.96 -53.68
C GLY A 6 -24.91 -19.39 -53.16
N MET A 7 -25.65 -20.27 -53.81
CA MET A 7 -25.87 -21.69 -53.58
C MET A 7 -24.70 -22.59 -54.02
N GLY A 8 -24.69 -23.83 -53.52
CA GLY A 8 -23.88 -24.92 -54.10
C GLY A 8 -24.13 -26.31 -53.50
N GLY A 9 -25.25 -26.94 -53.87
CA GLY A 9 -25.29 -28.35 -54.30
C GLY A 9 -25.08 -29.51 -53.30
N TRP A 10 -26.16 -30.22 -53.02
CA TRP A 10 -26.20 -31.60 -52.51
C TRP A 10 -25.64 -32.63 -53.51
N SER A 11 -25.04 -33.73 -53.03
CA SER A 11 -25.40 -35.09 -53.49
C SER A 11 -24.75 -36.21 -52.64
N ARG A 12 -25.59 -37.19 -52.32
CA ARG A 12 -25.40 -38.45 -51.56
C ARG A 12 -24.85 -39.54 -52.53
N PRO A 13 -24.34 -40.72 -52.07
CA PRO A 13 -25.26 -41.76 -51.61
C PRO A 13 -24.78 -42.74 -50.51
N MET A 14 -25.78 -43.21 -49.76
CA MET A 14 -25.80 -44.43 -48.95
C MET A 14 -25.53 -45.66 -49.83
N LYS A 15 -24.80 -46.65 -49.30
CA LYS A 15 -24.88 -48.04 -49.77
C LYS A 15 -25.50 -48.92 -48.69
N GLN A 16 -26.31 -49.85 -49.18
CA GLN A 16 -27.26 -50.71 -48.51
C GLN A 16 -26.66 -51.65 -47.45
N VAL A 17 -27.50 -51.89 -46.46
CA VAL A 17 -27.55 -53.07 -45.58
C VAL A 17 -27.91 -54.30 -46.42
N ASP A 18 -27.21 -55.41 -46.18
CA ASP A 18 -27.72 -56.74 -46.49
C ASP A 18 -27.48 -57.64 -45.28
N GLU A 19 -28.59 -58.07 -44.67
CA GLU A 19 -28.64 -59.06 -43.60
C GLU A 19 -28.75 -60.45 -44.25
N ARG A 20 -27.88 -61.39 -43.84
CA ARG A 20 -28.31 -62.80 -43.68
C ARG A 20 -27.31 -63.68 -42.92
N ASN A 21 -27.92 -64.46 -42.04
CA ASN A 21 -27.50 -65.75 -41.46
C ASN A 21 -26.68 -65.72 -40.17
N GLY A 22 -27.34 -66.24 -39.13
CA GLY A 22 -26.84 -66.35 -37.77
C GLY A 22 -25.97 -67.58 -37.50
N GLY A 23 -25.39 -67.54 -36.30
CA GLY A 23 -24.68 -68.63 -35.65
C GLY A 23 -24.42 -68.23 -34.20
N LEU A 24 -25.24 -68.76 -33.30
CA LEU A 24 -25.06 -68.69 -31.85
C LEU A 24 -23.72 -69.31 -31.44
N LEU A 25 -22.83 -68.52 -30.83
CA LEU A 25 -21.87 -69.02 -29.85
C LEU A 25 -21.73 -68.00 -28.71
N SER A 26 -22.14 -68.45 -27.53
CA SER A 26 -22.02 -67.78 -26.24
C SER A 26 -20.56 -67.47 -25.88
N SER A 27 -20.26 -66.22 -25.55
CA SER A 27 -19.09 -65.87 -24.75
C SER A 27 -19.48 -64.90 -23.63
N ARG A 28 -19.11 -65.26 -22.41
CA ARG A 28 -19.32 -64.49 -21.18
C ARG A 28 -18.67 -63.10 -21.30
N PRO A 29 -19.26 -62.03 -20.73
CA PRO A 29 -18.58 -60.75 -20.65
C PRO A 29 -17.44 -60.83 -19.62
N THR A 30 -16.19 -60.67 -20.08
CA THR A 30 -15.01 -60.46 -19.24
C THR A 30 -15.04 -59.07 -18.57
N PRO A 31 -14.58 -58.92 -17.32
CA PRO A 31 -14.60 -57.65 -16.60
C PRO A 31 -13.39 -56.78 -16.99
N LEU A 32 -13.49 -56.03 -18.09
CA LEU A 32 -12.41 -55.15 -18.56
C LEU A 32 -12.60 -53.66 -18.20
N HIS A 33 -13.72 -53.27 -17.60
CA HIS A 33 -13.97 -51.87 -17.26
C HIS A 33 -13.36 -51.40 -15.92
N ALA A 34 -12.99 -52.32 -15.01
CA ALA A 34 -12.43 -51.97 -13.70
C ALA A 34 -10.91 -51.70 -13.72
N SER A 35 -10.13 -52.21 -14.69
CA SER A 35 -8.66 -52.10 -14.69
C SER A 35 -8.12 -50.81 -15.30
N MET A 36 -8.90 -50.11 -16.14
CA MET A 36 -8.42 -48.89 -16.80
C MET A 36 -8.34 -47.68 -15.85
N ASN A 37 -9.26 -47.57 -14.88
CA ASN A 37 -9.30 -46.44 -13.93
C ASN A 37 -8.15 -46.48 -12.92
N GLY A 38 -7.80 -47.67 -12.41
CA GLY A 38 -6.65 -47.84 -11.51
C GLY A 38 -5.32 -47.40 -12.14
N SER A 39 -5.10 -47.73 -13.42
CA SER A 39 -3.89 -47.31 -14.15
C SER A 39 -3.77 -45.81 -14.38
N ARG A 40 -4.90 -45.08 -14.44
CA ARG A 40 -4.93 -43.62 -14.65
C ARG A 40 -4.64 -42.88 -13.35
N LEU A 41 -5.22 -43.34 -12.25
CA LEU A 41 -4.99 -42.80 -10.91
C LEU A 41 -3.53 -42.97 -10.47
N LEU A 42 -2.95 -44.16 -10.69
CA LEU A 42 -1.53 -44.41 -10.41
C LEU A 42 -0.59 -43.49 -11.20
N ARG A 43 -0.91 -43.22 -12.47
CA ARG A 43 -0.13 -42.30 -13.31
C ARG A 43 -0.24 -40.85 -12.85
N LEU A 44 -1.45 -40.39 -12.53
CA LEU A 44 -1.66 -39.06 -11.98
C LEU A 44 -0.91 -38.90 -10.65
N ALA A 45 -1.02 -39.87 -9.75
CA ALA A 45 -0.30 -39.87 -8.46
C ALA A 45 1.22 -39.77 -8.64
N ALA A 46 1.80 -40.56 -9.55
CA ALA A 46 3.24 -40.51 -9.83
C ALA A 46 3.68 -39.13 -10.39
N GLN A 47 2.88 -38.52 -11.26
CA GLN A 47 3.18 -37.19 -11.80
C GLN A 47 3.06 -36.09 -10.74
N LEU A 48 2.08 -36.17 -9.84
CA LEU A 48 1.93 -35.24 -8.72
C LEU A 48 3.06 -35.39 -7.70
N LEU A 49 3.48 -36.62 -7.38
CA LEU A 49 4.64 -36.86 -6.51
C LEU A 49 5.94 -36.32 -7.12
N GLY A 50 6.15 -36.51 -8.42
CA GLY A 50 7.31 -35.93 -9.11
C GLY A 50 7.31 -34.40 -9.09
N ALA A 51 6.14 -33.77 -9.25
CA ALA A 51 5.99 -32.33 -9.13
C ALA A 51 6.26 -31.84 -7.70
N ALA A 52 5.75 -32.54 -6.68
CA ALA A 52 6.01 -32.21 -5.29
C ALA A 52 7.50 -32.33 -4.93
N ALA A 53 8.18 -33.37 -5.42
CA ALA A 53 9.62 -33.53 -5.25
C ALA A 53 10.41 -32.40 -5.96
N ALA A 54 9.97 -31.96 -7.13
CA ALA A 54 10.59 -30.84 -7.84
C ALA A 54 10.46 -29.52 -7.05
N VAL A 55 9.29 -29.23 -6.49
CA VAL A 55 9.08 -28.04 -5.63
C VAL A 55 9.95 -28.12 -4.38
N TRP A 56 9.98 -29.28 -3.71
CA TRP A 56 10.80 -29.49 -2.52
C TRP A 56 12.30 -29.32 -2.78
N LEU A 57 12.80 -29.88 -3.88
CA LEU A 57 14.20 -29.70 -4.29
C LEU A 57 14.48 -28.24 -4.68
N ALA A 58 13.56 -27.59 -5.39
CA ALA A 58 13.73 -26.20 -5.78
C ALA A 58 13.83 -25.28 -4.56
N ASP A 59 12.99 -25.48 -3.54
CA ASP A 59 13.00 -24.71 -2.29
C ASP A 59 14.37 -24.78 -1.59
N ARG A 60 15.02 -25.96 -1.63
CA ARG A 60 16.32 -26.19 -1.01
C ARG A 60 17.50 -25.62 -1.78
N TYR A 61 17.43 -25.62 -3.10
CA TYR A 61 18.61 -25.35 -3.94
C TYR A 61 18.52 -24.07 -4.77
N ALA A 62 17.34 -23.48 -4.93
CA ALA A 62 17.15 -22.27 -5.74
C ALA A 62 17.93 -21.07 -5.20
N ASN A 63 18.23 -21.02 -3.91
CA ASN A 63 18.99 -19.90 -3.35
C ASN A 63 20.50 -20.16 -3.41
N THR A 64 20.92 -21.40 -3.66
CA THR A 64 22.33 -21.81 -3.78
C THR A 64 22.84 -21.80 -5.22
N TRP A 65 21.97 -22.09 -6.20
CA TRP A 65 22.35 -22.20 -7.60
C TRP A 65 21.87 -20.98 -8.37
N VAL A 66 22.80 -20.14 -8.83
CA VAL A 66 22.47 -19.01 -9.69
C VAL A 66 22.23 -19.51 -11.11
N LEU A 67 20.98 -19.85 -11.45
CA LEU A 67 20.60 -20.37 -12.78
C LEU A 67 20.18 -19.24 -13.72
N LEU A 68 19.69 -18.13 -13.16
CA LEU A 68 19.32 -16.92 -13.88
C LEU A 68 20.26 -15.76 -13.50
N PRO A 69 20.49 -14.79 -14.40
CA PRO A 69 21.26 -13.59 -14.07
C PRO A 69 20.66 -12.83 -12.87
N PRO A 70 21.49 -12.17 -12.03
CA PRO A 70 21.02 -11.42 -10.84
C PRO A 70 19.99 -10.32 -11.15
N THR A 71 19.91 -9.88 -12.41
CA THR A 71 18.95 -8.89 -12.88
C THR A 71 17.48 -9.32 -12.73
N PHE A 72 17.22 -10.62 -12.53
CA PHE A 72 15.88 -11.21 -12.50
C PHE A 72 15.17 -11.22 -11.14
N LEU A 73 15.67 -10.54 -10.10
CA LEU A 73 15.23 -10.56 -8.68
C LEU A 73 16.09 -11.52 -7.84
N LYS A 74 16.51 -11.05 -6.65
CA LYS A 74 17.23 -11.89 -5.69
C LYS A 74 16.28 -12.96 -5.12
N PRO A 75 16.80 -14.15 -4.82
CA PRO A 75 16.00 -15.22 -4.23
C PRO A 75 15.46 -14.84 -2.85
N ALA A 76 14.14 -14.96 -2.66
CA ALA A 76 13.52 -14.92 -1.34
C ALA A 76 13.25 -16.35 -0.87
N GLU A 77 13.64 -16.69 0.37
CA GLU A 77 13.21 -17.95 1.01
C GLU A 77 11.69 -17.94 1.25
N LEU A 78 11.06 -19.11 1.20
CA LEU A 78 9.63 -19.25 1.49
C LEU A 78 9.44 -19.65 2.95
N THR A 79 8.44 -19.07 3.61
CA THR A 79 7.98 -19.61 4.90
C THR A 79 7.30 -20.97 4.70
N GLY A 80 7.16 -21.78 5.75
CA GLY A 80 6.48 -23.09 5.66
C GLY A 80 5.05 -22.99 5.12
N ALA A 81 4.31 -21.94 5.47
CA ALA A 81 2.97 -21.67 4.94
C ALA A 81 3.00 -21.29 3.45
N GLN A 82 3.94 -20.43 3.04
CA GLN A 82 4.12 -20.03 1.64
C GLN A 82 4.52 -21.23 0.77
N PHE A 83 5.42 -22.09 1.27
CA PHE A 83 5.78 -23.35 0.62
C PHE A 83 4.54 -24.23 0.38
N GLY A 84 3.69 -24.40 1.41
CA GLY A 84 2.45 -25.16 1.29
C GLY A 84 1.50 -24.62 0.23
N MET A 85 1.37 -23.28 0.14
CA MET A 85 0.56 -22.60 -0.87
C MET A 85 1.11 -22.82 -2.28
N VAL A 86 2.41 -22.58 -2.49
CA VAL A 86 3.09 -22.79 -3.78
C VAL A 86 2.91 -24.23 -4.26
N LEU A 87 3.16 -25.19 -3.36
CA LEU A 87 2.99 -26.62 -3.64
C LEU A 87 1.55 -26.93 -4.02
N GLY A 88 0.58 -26.46 -3.25
CA GLY A 88 -0.84 -26.67 -3.49
C GLY A 88 -1.30 -26.14 -4.85
N VAL A 89 -0.96 -24.89 -5.19
CA VAL A 89 -1.31 -24.26 -6.46
C VAL A 89 -0.67 -25.01 -7.63
N LEU A 90 0.61 -25.37 -7.53
CA LEU A 90 1.29 -26.12 -8.60
C LEU A 90 0.65 -27.48 -8.82
N LEU A 91 0.37 -28.23 -7.75
CA LEU A 91 -0.27 -29.53 -7.84
C LEU A 91 -1.69 -29.44 -8.41
N ALA A 92 -2.45 -28.40 -8.05
CA ALA A 92 -3.77 -28.13 -8.62
C ALA A 92 -3.70 -27.83 -10.12
N CYS A 93 -2.84 -26.88 -10.55
CA CYS A 93 -2.62 -26.58 -11.97
C CYS A 93 -2.17 -27.83 -12.73
N LYS A 94 -1.28 -28.63 -12.14
CA LYS A 94 -0.82 -29.89 -12.73
C LYS A 94 -1.95 -30.89 -12.87
N ALA A 95 -2.77 -31.10 -11.85
CA ALA A 95 -3.90 -32.03 -11.90
C ALA A 95 -4.91 -31.63 -13.00
N VAL A 96 -5.24 -30.35 -13.11
CA VAL A 96 -6.14 -29.82 -14.15
C VAL A 96 -5.59 -30.08 -15.55
N ILE A 97 -4.33 -29.68 -15.81
CA ILE A 97 -3.72 -29.80 -17.15
C ILE A 97 -3.47 -31.28 -17.50
N VAL A 98 -3.02 -32.10 -16.57
CA VAL A 98 -2.84 -33.55 -16.76
C VAL A 98 -4.19 -34.21 -17.07
N GLY A 99 -5.26 -33.81 -16.38
CA GLY A 99 -6.63 -34.26 -16.64
C GLY A 99 -7.12 -33.91 -18.05
N LEU A 100 -6.79 -32.72 -18.55
CA LEU A 100 -7.17 -32.26 -19.88
C LEU A 100 -6.38 -32.95 -21.00
N PHE A 101 -5.09 -33.22 -20.82
CA PHE A 101 -4.21 -33.62 -21.93
C PHE A 101 -3.72 -35.07 -21.87
N THR A 102 -3.42 -35.62 -20.70
CA THR A 102 -2.64 -36.87 -20.60
C THR A 102 -3.50 -38.10 -20.26
N LEU A 103 -4.67 -37.91 -19.64
CA LEU A 103 -5.57 -39.02 -19.29
C LEU A 103 -6.41 -39.53 -20.46
N ARG A 104 -6.43 -38.81 -21.59
CA ARG A 104 -7.28 -39.10 -22.75
C ARG A 104 -6.76 -40.25 -23.63
N ARG A 105 -5.46 -40.58 -23.62
CA ARG A 105 -4.90 -41.70 -24.38
C ARG A 105 -3.82 -42.46 -23.60
N PRO A 106 -3.96 -43.78 -23.38
CA PRO A 106 -2.90 -44.58 -22.76
C PRO A 106 -1.77 -44.84 -23.76
N SER A 107 -0.68 -44.08 -23.66
CA SER A 107 0.58 -44.34 -24.39
C SER A 107 1.67 -44.92 -23.47
N PRO A 108 2.57 -45.80 -23.97
CA PRO A 108 3.73 -46.28 -23.22
C PRO A 108 4.69 -45.16 -22.81
N LEU A 109 5.48 -45.34 -21.75
CA LEU A 109 6.47 -44.34 -21.29
C LEU A 109 7.59 -44.08 -22.32
N ALA A 110 7.92 -45.07 -23.16
CA ALA A 110 8.91 -44.94 -24.23
C ALA A 110 8.31 -44.40 -25.55
N ASP A 111 7.12 -43.80 -25.52
CA ASP A 111 6.50 -43.13 -26.67
C ASP A 111 6.97 -41.67 -26.75
N PRO A 112 7.71 -41.25 -27.80
CA PRO A 112 8.18 -39.87 -27.91
C PRO A 112 7.04 -38.86 -28.04
N VAL A 113 5.87 -39.23 -28.56
CA VAL A 113 4.70 -38.32 -28.60
C VAL A 113 4.16 -38.08 -27.19
N ARG A 114 4.17 -39.13 -26.35
CA ARG A 114 3.77 -39.00 -24.93
C ARG A 114 4.71 -38.07 -24.18
N LEU A 115 6.03 -38.25 -24.34
CA LEU A 115 7.04 -37.38 -23.70
C LEU A 115 6.78 -35.91 -24.03
N ILE A 116 6.52 -35.61 -25.31
CA ILE A 116 6.22 -34.25 -25.77
C ILE A 116 4.97 -33.68 -25.07
N VAL A 117 3.88 -34.45 -25.02
CA VAL A 117 2.64 -33.99 -24.37
C VAL A 117 2.85 -33.78 -22.87
N GLU A 118 3.58 -34.67 -22.19
CA GLU A 118 3.87 -34.56 -20.77
C GLU A 118 4.81 -33.39 -20.44
N LEU A 119 5.81 -33.12 -21.28
CA LEU A 119 6.69 -31.95 -21.17
C LEU A 119 5.91 -30.65 -21.38
N THR A 120 5.12 -30.55 -22.44
CA THR A 120 4.27 -29.38 -22.69
C THR A 120 3.29 -29.15 -21.55
N ALA A 121 2.64 -30.22 -21.07
CA ALA A 121 1.73 -30.14 -19.92
C ALA A 121 2.45 -29.72 -18.63
N ALA A 122 3.69 -30.17 -18.40
CA ALA A 122 4.50 -29.76 -17.26
C ALA A 122 4.86 -28.28 -17.32
N VAL A 123 5.33 -27.81 -18.47
CA VAL A 123 5.65 -26.38 -18.70
C VAL A 123 4.41 -25.52 -18.53
N CYS A 124 3.29 -25.87 -19.18
CA CYS A 124 2.05 -25.12 -19.02
C CYS A 124 1.55 -25.08 -17.57
N ALA A 125 1.68 -26.18 -16.82
CA ALA A 125 1.26 -26.23 -15.42
C ALA A 125 2.15 -25.38 -14.51
N ALA A 126 3.46 -25.49 -14.65
CA ALA A 126 4.40 -24.67 -13.89
C ALA A 126 4.26 -23.18 -14.25
N SER A 127 4.01 -22.84 -15.51
CA SER A 127 3.72 -21.46 -15.94
C SER A 127 2.41 -20.94 -15.40
N LEU A 128 1.33 -21.70 -15.50
CA LEU A 128 0.05 -21.29 -14.95
C LEU A 128 0.15 -21.09 -13.44
N ALA A 129 0.86 -21.99 -12.74
CA ALA A 129 1.13 -21.84 -11.31
C ALA A 129 1.97 -20.58 -11.04
N GLY A 130 3.08 -20.37 -11.77
CA GLY A 130 3.93 -19.19 -11.60
C GLY A 130 3.20 -17.88 -11.86
N VAL A 131 2.39 -17.79 -12.92
CA VAL A 131 1.52 -16.63 -13.19
C VAL A 131 0.47 -16.47 -12.09
N SER A 132 -0.16 -17.55 -11.64
CA SER A 132 -1.17 -17.49 -10.57
C SER A 132 -0.57 -17.01 -9.26
N MET A 133 0.59 -17.54 -8.87
CA MET A 133 1.32 -17.09 -7.68
C MET A 133 1.72 -15.62 -7.82
N PHE A 134 2.21 -15.22 -9.00
CA PHE A 134 2.58 -13.84 -9.26
C PHE A 134 1.37 -12.89 -9.18
N VAL A 135 0.22 -13.23 -9.77
CA VAL A 135 -0.91 -12.29 -9.89
C VAL A 135 -1.85 -12.34 -8.70
N LEU A 136 -2.06 -13.51 -8.10
CA LEU A 136 -3.17 -13.75 -7.17
C LEU A 136 -2.75 -13.82 -5.71
N THR A 137 -1.45 -13.86 -5.41
CA THR A 137 -0.95 -14.05 -4.04
C THR A 137 0.01 -12.96 -3.63
N THR A 138 0.28 -12.86 -2.33
CA THR A 138 1.32 -11.99 -1.76
C THR A 138 2.68 -12.68 -1.64
N VAL A 139 2.80 -13.94 -2.08
CA VAL A 139 4.06 -14.70 -1.95
C VAL A 139 5.15 -14.05 -2.80
N PRO A 140 6.35 -13.79 -2.24
CA PRO A 140 7.48 -13.29 -3.00
C PRO A 140 7.77 -14.14 -4.24
N PHE A 141 7.86 -13.49 -5.40
CA PHE A 141 8.12 -14.20 -6.64
C PHE A 141 9.63 -14.38 -6.85
N ASN A 142 10.11 -15.61 -6.73
CA ASN A 142 11.49 -15.98 -6.99
C ASN A 142 11.60 -16.68 -8.36
N PRO A 143 12.02 -15.99 -9.44
CA PRO A 143 12.08 -16.59 -10.76
C PRO A 143 13.10 -17.72 -10.86
N ASN A 144 14.17 -17.69 -10.07
CA ASN A 144 15.16 -18.75 -10.04
C ASN A 144 14.58 -20.05 -9.47
N PHE A 145 13.75 -19.92 -8.44
CA PHE A 145 12.97 -21.03 -7.87
C PHE A 145 12.01 -21.64 -8.89
N TYR A 146 11.20 -20.81 -9.57
CA TYR A 146 10.30 -21.33 -10.61
C TYR A 146 11.08 -21.93 -11.77
N PHE A 147 12.19 -21.32 -12.19
CA PHE A 147 13.09 -21.86 -13.22
C PHE A 147 13.62 -23.26 -12.87
N LEU A 148 14.08 -23.45 -11.64
CA LEU A 148 14.55 -24.75 -11.16
C LEU A 148 13.42 -25.79 -11.13
N ILE A 149 12.19 -25.41 -10.78
CA ILE A 149 11.02 -26.30 -10.90
C ILE A 149 10.84 -26.77 -12.35
N TYR A 150 10.93 -25.87 -13.35
CA TYR A 150 10.83 -26.27 -14.75
C TYR A 150 11.92 -27.29 -15.13
N LEU A 151 13.18 -27.04 -14.74
CA LEU A 151 14.29 -27.95 -15.03
C LEU A 151 14.09 -29.33 -14.41
N LEU A 152 13.72 -29.38 -13.13
CA LEU A 152 13.54 -30.63 -12.39
C LEU A 152 12.36 -31.43 -12.93
N MET A 153 11.23 -30.77 -13.21
CA MET A 153 10.05 -31.43 -13.79
C MET A 153 10.38 -31.98 -15.18
N CYS A 154 10.93 -31.16 -16.08
CA CYS A 154 11.28 -31.59 -17.45
C CYS A 154 12.33 -32.70 -17.45
N GLY A 155 13.38 -32.56 -16.63
CA GLY A 155 14.42 -33.57 -16.45
C GLY A 155 13.85 -34.91 -15.99
N GLY A 156 12.91 -34.90 -15.03
CA GLY A 156 12.21 -36.09 -14.57
C GLY A 156 11.49 -36.86 -15.69
N TYR A 157 10.79 -36.18 -16.59
CA TYR A 157 10.12 -36.82 -17.74
C TYR A 157 11.13 -37.39 -18.74
N VAL A 158 12.21 -36.65 -19.04
CA VAL A 158 13.26 -37.11 -19.96
C VAL A 158 13.97 -38.36 -19.41
N LEU A 159 14.29 -38.38 -18.11
CA LEU A 159 14.89 -39.53 -17.44
C LEU A 159 13.95 -40.73 -17.44
N ALA A 160 12.65 -40.53 -17.17
CA ALA A 160 11.65 -41.60 -17.21
C ALA A 160 11.51 -42.21 -18.62
N PHE A 161 11.51 -41.37 -19.65
CA PHE A 161 11.52 -41.80 -21.06
C PHE A 161 12.80 -42.57 -21.40
N ALA A 162 13.96 -42.07 -21.02
CA ALA A 162 15.25 -42.71 -21.27
C ALA A 162 15.34 -44.08 -20.60
N ALA A 163 14.94 -44.18 -19.32
CA ALA A 163 14.91 -45.44 -18.57
C ALA A 163 13.93 -46.45 -19.19
N ALA A 164 12.74 -46.00 -19.61
CA ALA A 164 11.77 -46.85 -20.29
C ALA A 164 12.26 -47.33 -21.67
N SER A 165 12.93 -46.45 -22.42
CA SER A 165 13.50 -46.76 -23.73
C SER A 165 14.66 -47.73 -23.63
N ALA A 166 15.55 -47.54 -22.65
CA ALA A 166 16.66 -48.45 -22.36
C ALA A 166 16.15 -49.84 -21.94
N ARG A 167 15.11 -49.92 -21.09
CA ARG A 167 14.48 -51.19 -20.72
C ARG A 167 13.82 -51.88 -21.92
N ARG A 168 13.22 -51.13 -22.84
CA ARG A 168 12.65 -51.69 -24.07
C ARG A 168 13.74 -52.20 -25.02
N GLY A 169 14.83 -51.45 -25.19
CA GLY A 169 15.99 -51.88 -25.97
C GLY A 169 16.72 -53.08 -25.37
N ALA A 170 16.76 -53.21 -24.05
CA ALA A 170 17.25 -54.41 -23.37
C ALA A 170 16.32 -55.64 -23.51
N MET A 171 15.07 -55.44 -23.95
CA MET A 171 14.10 -56.51 -24.25
C MET A 171 13.96 -56.80 -25.76
N GLN A 172 14.52 -55.97 -26.63
CA GLN A 172 14.56 -56.15 -28.08
C GLN A 172 16.01 -56.05 -28.54
N GLU A 173 16.68 -57.20 -28.67
CA GLU A 173 17.90 -57.30 -29.47
C GLU A 173 17.54 -57.06 -30.93
N ASP A 174 17.61 -55.80 -31.36
CA ASP A 174 17.85 -55.35 -32.76
C ASP A 174 17.63 -53.84 -32.81
N ALA A 175 18.70 -53.04 -32.93
CA ALA A 175 18.58 -51.64 -33.32
C ALA A 175 19.89 -51.04 -33.87
N GLU A 176 20.11 -51.20 -35.17
CA GLU A 176 20.79 -50.17 -35.97
C GLU A 176 19.76 -49.08 -36.33
N SER A 177 19.72 -47.99 -35.57
CA SER A 177 19.40 -46.64 -36.06
C SER A 177 19.59 -45.59 -34.97
N ALA A 178 20.08 -44.43 -35.36
CA ALA A 178 20.51 -43.35 -34.47
C ALA A 178 19.42 -42.85 -33.49
N PRO A 179 19.83 -42.27 -32.34
CA PRO A 179 19.07 -41.42 -31.45
C PRO A 179 17.64 -41.02 -31.79
N PRO A 180 16.54 -41.71 -31.41
CA PRO A 180 15.17 -41.19 -31.61
C PRO A 180 14.94 -39.79 -31.00
N ILE A 181 15.86 -39.34 -30.16
CA ILE A 181 15.88 -38.06 -29.47
C ILE A 181 16.17 -36.89 -30.44
N VAL A 182 17.11 -37.02 -31.39
CA VAL A 182 17.53 -35.88 -32.24
C VAL A 182 16.48 -35.55 -33.32
N SER A 183 15.93 -36.57 -33.97
CA SER A 183 14.91 -36.40 -35.03
C SER A 183 13.51 -36.07 -34.48
N GLY A 184 13.22 -36.46 -33.24
CA GLY A 184 12.04 -36.03 -32.49
C GLY A 184 12.14 -34.55 -32.06
N SER A 185 13.31 -34.13 -31.59
CA SER A 185 13.57 -32.73 -31.15
C SER A 185 13.46 -31.72 -32.30
N LEU A 186 13.92 -32.06 -33.50
CA LEU A 186 13.81 -31.22 -34.70
C LEU A 186 12.37 -31.07 -35.23
N ARG A 187 11.53 -32.10 -35.05
CA ARG A 187 10.08 -32.00 -35.34
C ARG A 187 9.35 -31.17 -34.28
N LEU A 188 9.81 -31.25 -33.03
CA LEU A 188 9.27 -30.48 -31.92
C LEU A 188 9.49 -28.98 -32.09
N ALA A 189 10.70 -28.56 -32.49
CA ALA A 189 11.03 -27.14 -32.74
C ALA A 189 10.24 -26.50 -33.89
N ARG A 190 9.55 -27.30 -34.72
CA ARG A 190 8.75 -26.84 -35.87
C ARG A 190 7.23 -26.88 -35.64
N SER A 191 6.77 -27.38 -34.50
CA SER A 191 5.35 -27.42 -34.16
C SER A 191 4.88 -26.08 -33.58
N PRO A 192 3.76 -25.50 -34.06
CA PRO A 192 3.16 -24.30 -33.46
C PRO A 192 2.86 -24.45 -31.97
N LEU A 193 2.53 -25.67 -31.50
CA LEU A 193 2.28 -25.96 -30.09
C LEU A 193 3.52 -25.84 -29.21
N SER A 194 4.71 -26.15 -29.76
CA SER A 194 5.97 -26.01 -29.02
C SER A 194 6.37 -24.55 -28.88
N TRP A 195 6.16 -23.73 -29.91
CA TRP A 195 6.36 -22.29 -29.81
C TRP A 195 5.38 -21.64 -28.83
N LEU A 196 4.11 -22.08 -28.84
CA LEU A 196 3.14 -21.66 -27.83
C LEU A 196 3.58 -22.05 -26.41
N ALA A 197 4.11 -23.26 -26.22
CA ALA A 197 4.64 -23.72 -24.93
C ALA A 197 5.84 -22.89 -24.46
N VAL A 198 6.74 -22.48 -25.36
CA VAL A 198 7.86 -21.58 -25.06
C VAL A 198 7.37 -20.19 -24.65
N VAL A 199 6.37 -19.64 -25.34
CA VAL A 199 5.76 -18.36 -24.97
C VAL A 199 5.12 -18.44 -23.59
N ILE A 200 4.38 -19.53 -23.31
CA ILE A 200 3.78 -19.79 -21.98
C ILE A 200 4.87 -19.98 -20.91
N ALA A 201 5.98 -20.65 -21.23
CA ALA A 201 7.12 -20.81 -20.33
C ALA A 201 7.75 -19.46 -19.94
N ALA A 202 7.83 -18.53 -20.89
CA ALA A 202 8.40 -17.22 -20.68
C ALA A 202 7.46 -16.26 -19.92
N ALA A 203 6.15 -16.54 -19.86
CA ALA A 203 5.15 -15.61 -19.33
C ALA A 203 5.42 -15.12 -17.90
N PRO A 204 5.74 -15.95 -16.89
CA PRO A 204 6.04 -15.46 -15.55
C PRO A 204 7.24 -14.49 -15.52
N GLY A 205 8.29 -14.81 -16.27
CA GLY A 205 9.49 -13.96 -16.37
C GLY A 205 9.21 -12.64 -17.08
N LEU A 206 8.42 -12.66 -18.15
CA LEU A 206 8.00 -11.44 -18.86
C LEU A 206 7.12 -10.54 -17.98
N LEU A 207 6.20 -11.12 -17.20
CA LEU A 207 5.40 -10.37 -16.22
C LEU A 207 6.28 -9.72 -15.15
N ALA A 208 7.24 -10.45 -14.60
CA ALA A 208 8.19 -9.91 -13.61
C ALA A 208 9.03 -8.75 -14.19
N VAL A 209 9.48 -8.88 -15.45
CA VAL A 209 10.20 -7.80 -16.13
C VAL A 209 9.31 -6.58 -16.38
N GLY A 210 8.05 -6.79 -16.80
CA GLY A 210 7.07 -5.72 -16.96
C GLY A 210 6.81 -4.98 -15.64
N TYR A 211 6.55 -5.74 -14.58
CA TYR A 211 6.30 -5.23 -13.22
C TYR A 211 7.46 -4.36 -12.69
N LYS A 212 8.70 -4.68 -13.05
CA LYS A 212 9.86 -3.88 -12.65
C LYS A 212 10.04 -2.61 -13.47
N LYS A 213 9.65 -2.63 -14.74
CA LYS A 213 9.96 -1.56 -15.70
C LYS A 213 8.84 -0.54 -15.86
N ASP A 214 7.61 -0.93 -15.57
CA ASP A 214 6.41 -0.15 -15.81
C ASP A 214 5.61 -0.05 -14.52
N ARG A 215 5.49 1.18 -14.01
CA ARG A 215 4.84 1.45 -12.73
C ARG A 215 3.33 1.19 -12.80
N ASP A 216 2.67 1.62 -13.87
CA ASP A 216 1.22 1.45 -14.02
C ASP A 216 0.84 -0.03 -14.12
N PHE A 217 1.68 -0.82 -14.82
CA PHE A 217 1.53 -2.27 -14.85
C PHE A 217 1.75 -2.89 -13.46
N ALA A 218 2.74 -2.42 -12.69
CA ALA A 218 2.96 -2.88 -11.33
C ALA A 218 1.75 -2.57 -10.43
N ASP A 219 1.20 -1.38 -10.54
CA ASP A 219 0.04 -0.93 -9.78
C ASP A 219 -1.21 -1.73 -10.16
N MET A 220 -1.43 -2.01 -11.45
CA MET A 220 -2.51 -2.91 -11.88
C MET A 220 -2.40 -4.30 -11.23
N ILE A 221 -1.21 -4.89 -11.18
CA ILE A 221 -0.99 -6.19 -10.53
C ILE A 221 -1.21 -6.10 -9.01
N ASN A 222 -0.71 -5.04 -8.38
CA ASN A 222 -0.88 -4.80 -6.95
C ASN A 222 -2.37 -4.62 -6.58
N SER A 223 -3.16 -3.98 -7.46
CA SER A 223 -4.61 -3.84 -7.28
C SER A 223 -5.32 -5.19 -7.23
N ILE A 224 -4.98 -6.09 -8.15
CA ILE A 224 -5.51 -7.45 -8.19
C ILE A 224 -5.13 -8.19 -6.91
N ARG A 225 -3.84 -8.18 -6.54
CA ARG A 225 -3.37 -8.81 -5.30
C ARG A 225 -4.08 -8.26 -4.08
N ALA A 226 -4.23 -6.94 -4.00
CA ALA A 226 -4.84 -6.28 -2.87
C ALA A 226 -6.30 -6.73 -2.68
N SER A 227 -7.09 -6.69 -3.76
CA SER A 227 -8.50 -7.09 -3.77
C SER A 227 -8.75 -8.56 -3.35
N LEU A 228 -7.76 -9.43 -3.58
CA LEU A 228 -7.87 -10.86 -3.30
C LEU A 228 -7.32 -11.27 -1.94
N ASN A 229 -6.33 -10.53 -1.42
CA ASN A 229 -5.54 -10.97 -0.26
C ASN A 229 -5.75 -10.10 0.98
N TYR A 230 -6.28 -8.88 0.84
CA TYR A 230 -6.61 -8.03 1.98
C TYR A 230 -8.12 -7.82 2.04
N SER A 231 -8.70 -8.20 3.18
CA SER A 231 -10.01 -7.73 3.60
C SER A 231 -9.80 -6.72 4.71
N SER A 232 -10.17 -5.45 4.48
CA SER A 232 -10.27 -4.46 5.56
C SER A 232 -11.13 -5.03 6.70
N ALA A 233 -10.78 -4.75 7.95
CA ALA A 233 -11.53 -5.30 9.08
C ALA A 233 -12.99 -4.86 9.02
N LYS A 234 -13.88 -5.71 9.52
CA LYS A 234 -15.33 -5.43 9.51
C LYS A 234 -15.68 -4.14 10.25
N GLU A 235 -14.82 -3.69 11.15
CA GLU A 235 -15.08 -2.60 12.10
C GLU A 235 -14.58 -1.24 11.62
N TRP A 236 -13.63 -1.16 10.70
CA TRP A 236 -13.00 0.10 10.31
C TRP A 236 -12.88 0.26 8.79
N MET A 237 -12.91 1.50 8.34
CA MET A 237 -12.70 1.88 6.95
C MET A 237 -11.98 3.23 6.85
N LEU A 238 -11.34 3.44 5.71
CA LEU A 238 -10.82 4.74 5.33
C LEU A 238 -11.83 5.41 4.39
N VAL A 239 -12.15 6.66 4.68
CA VAL A 239 -13.04 7.51 3.89
C VAL A 239 -12.24 8.69 3.40
N ASP A 240 -12.44 9.12 2.15
CA ASP A 240 -11.85 10.36 1.67
C ASP A 240 -12.35 11.55 2.51
N LEU A 241 -11.41 12.29 3.12
CA LEU A 241 -11.73 13.42 3.98
C LEU A 241 -12.30 14.57 3.17
N TYR A 242 -11.86 14.72 1.92
CA TYR A 242 -12.30 15.77 1.01
C TYR A 242 -12.71 15.17 -0.35
N PRO A 243 -13.89 14.52 -0.41
CA PRO A 243 -14.34 13.83 -1.62
C PRO A 243 -14.30 14.70 -2.88
N GLY A 244 -13.55 14.26 -3.88
CA GLY A 244 -13.41 14.97 -5.15
C GLY A 244 -12.38 16.09 -5.16
N VAL A 245 -11.66 16.30 -4.04
CA VAL A 245 -10.48 17.15 -4.01
C VAL A 245 -9.25 16.33 -4.39
N GLU A 246 -8.50 16.86 -5.34
CA GLU A 246 -7.29 16.27 -5.89
C GLU A 246 -6.06 16.84 -5.18
N PHE A 247 -5.22 15.98 -4.58
CA PHE A 247 -4.00 16.40 -3.89
C PHE A 247 -2.76 16.05 -4.72
N ASP A 248 -1.88 17.03 -4.91
CA ASP A 248 -0.60 16.85 -5.59
C ASP A 248 0.41 16.21 -4.61
N GLN A 249 0.48 14.88 -4.60
CA GLN A 249 1.45 14.11 -3.82
C GLN A 249 1.60 14.53 -2.35
N PRO A 250 0.52 14.44 -1.53
CA PRO A 250 0.59 14.81 -0.13
C PRO A 250 1.55 13.87 0.63
N MET A 251 2.47 14.45 1.40
CA MET A 251 3.49 13.71 2.15
C MET A 251 3.13 13.60 3.63
N GLU A 252 2.62 14.67 4.22
CA GLU A 252 2.30 14.78 5.63
C GLU A 252 1.33 15.93 5.87
N VAL A 253 0.58 15.84 6.98
CA VAL A 253 -0.27 16.91 7.50
C VAL A 253 0.16 17.28 8.92
N ASP A 254 0.14 18.57 9.21
CA ASP A 254 0.33 19.15 10.54
C ASP A 254 -0.81 20.15 10.85
N PHE A 255 -1.04 20.43 12.13
CA PHE A 255 -2.20 21.18 12.61
C PHE A 255 -1.80 22.45 13.33
N ASP A 256 -2.57 23.52 13.14
CA ASP A 256 -2.38 24.74 13.93
C ASP A 256 -2.71 24.46 15.41
N PRO A 257 -1.76 24.65 16.35
CA PRO A 257 -1.99 24.33 17.75
C PRO A 257 -2.98 25.30 18.43
N THR A 258 -3.28 26.45 17.81
CA THR A 258 -4.22 27.45 18.32
C THR A 258 -5.58 27.44 17.61
N ASP A 259 -5.65 26.84 16.42
CA ASP A 259 -6.87 26.73 15.62
C ASP A 259 -7.00 25.31 15.04
N PRO A 260 -7.63 24.37 15.76
CA PRO A 260 -7.82 23.00 15.29
C PRO A 260 -8.63 22.89 13.99
N SER A 261 -9.29 23.98 13.56
CA SER A 261 -9.95 24.09 12.27
C SER A 261 -9.00 24.55 11.15
N LYS A 262 -7.68 24.44 11.32
CA LYS A 262 -6.71 24.67 10.26
C LYS A 262 -5.70 23.53 10.21
N LEU A 263 -5.51 23.00 9.02
CA LEU A 263 -4.47 22.02 8.75
C LEU A 263 -3.59 22.49 7.60
N TYR A 264 -2.35 22.03 7.61
CA TYR A 264 -1.36 22.32 6.61
C TYR A 264 -0.84 21.00 6.07
N TYR A 265 -0.90 20.81 4.76
CA TYR A 265 -0.28 19.65 4.14
C TYR A 265 0.93 20.05 3.31
N LEU A 266 1.97 19.22 3.38
CA LEU A 266 3.14 19.34 2.54
C LEU A 266 2.99 18.47 1.31
N SER A 267 3.07 19.06 0.13
CA SER A 267 3.19 18.33 -1.12
C SER A 267 4.64 17.93 -1.38
N ARG A 268 4.84 16.73 -1.94
CA ARG A 268 6.16 16.20 -2.30
C ARG A 268 6.94 17.11 -3.27
N PRO A 269 6.30 17.79 -4.25
CA PRO A 269 6.98 18.78 -5.07
C PRO A 269 7.55 19.97 -4.30
N GLY A 270 7.07 20.25 -3.08
CA GLY A 270 7.57 21.33 -2.23
C GLY A 270 6.62 22.51 -2.13
N ARG A 271 5.32 22.26 -1.89
CA ARG A 271 4.37 23.31 -1.50
C ARG A 271 3.79 23.00 -0.14
N LEU A 272 3.77 23.98 0.75
CA LEU A 272 3.00 23.92 1.98
C LEU A 272 1.67 24.61 1.72
N ILE A 273 0.56 23.91 1.95
CA ILE A 273 -0.78 24.36 1.58
C ILE A 273 -1.67 24.31 2.82
N ALA A 274 -2.29 25.43 3.15
CA ALA A 274 -3.29 25.52 4.20
C ALA A 274 -4.66 25.10 3.66
N LEU A 275 -5.38 24.30 4.45
CA LEU A 275 -6.78 23.96 4.21
C LEU A 275 -7.59 24.35 5.44
N GLN A 276 -8.76 24.95 5.19
CA GLN A 276 -9.81 25.02 6.19
C GLN A 276 -10.69 23.75 6.06
N PRO A 277 -10.97 23.00 7.15
CA PRO A 277 -11.92 21.90 7.18
C PRO A 277 -13.34 22.41 6.90
N SER A 278 -13.66 22.53 5.62
CA SER A 278 -15.02 22.63 5.10
C SER A 278 -15.25 21.50 4.10
N VAL A 279 -16.49 21.27 3.67
CA VAL A 279 -16.82 20.21 2.69
C VAL A 279 -16.12 20.45 1.33
N SER A 280 -15.70 21.68 1.05
CA SER A 280 -14.91 22.05 -0.12
C SER A 280 -13.80 23.01 0.33
N PRO A 281 -12.62 22.51 0.73
CA PRO A 281 -11.56 23.37 1.23
C PRO A 281 -11.15 24.36 0.13
N GLU A 282 -10.88 25.61 0.51
CA GLU A 282 -10.22 26.58 -0.36
C GLU A 282 -8.71 26.49 -0.08
N PRO A 283 -7.93 25.78 -0.92
CA PRO A 283 -6.50 25.61 -0.68
C PRO A 283 -5.76 26.93 -0.87
N GLU A 284 -5.02 27.35 0.15
CA GLU A 284 -4.09 28.48 0.06
C GLU A 284 -2.64 27.97 0.04
N VAL A 285 -1.87 28.33 -0.99
CA VAL A 285 -0.44 28.06 -1.02
C VAL A 285 0.27 29.02 -0.05
N MET A 286 0.83 28.46 1.02
CA MET A 286 1.54 29.19 2.06
C MET A 286 3.02 29.35 1.73
N ILE A 287 3.63 28.29 1.19
CA ILE A 287 5.01 28.25 0.69
C ILE A 287 5.05 27.52 -0.64
N ASP A 288 5.79 28.03 -1.60
CA ASP A 288 6.18 27.31 -2.83
C ASP A 288 7.70 27.32 -2.97
N MET A 289 8.29 26.15 -2.72
CA MET A 289 9.72 25.88 -2.81
C MET A 289 10.03 24.81 -3.85
N THR A 290 9.16 24.65 -4.85
CA THR A 290 9.33 23.66 -5.93
C THR A 290 10.66 23.83 -6.69
N GLU A 291 11.09 25.07 -6.90
CA GLU A 291 12.40 25.41 -7.49
C GLU A 291 13.60 25.08 -6.58
N ARG A 292 13.38 24.91 -5.28
CA ARG A 292 14.42 24.44 -4.33
C ARG A 292 14.49 22.93 -4.28
N VAL A 293 13.36 22.22 -4.32
CA VAL A 293 13.29 20.75 -4.34
C VAL A 293 13.81 20.20 -5.67
N LYS A 294 13.35 20.77 -6.79
CA LYS A 294 13.70 20.45 -8.20
C LYS A 294 13.37 19.05 -8.71
N SER A 295 13.30 18.04 -7.84
CA SER A 295 13.11 16.65 -8.27
C SER A 295 12.33 15.84 -7.24
N ILE A 296 11.39 15.05 -7.76
CA ILE A 296 10.60 14.05 -7.03
C ILE A 296 10.88 12.62 -7.54
N GLU A 297 12.05 12.39 -8.12
CA GLU A 297 12.45 11.06 -8.60
C GLU A 297 12.76 10.13 -7.41
N PHE A 298 12.33 8.87 -7.49
CA PHE A 298 12.54 7.84 -6.45
C PHE A 298 11.95 8.24 -5.09
N GLU A 299 12.77 8.63 -4.12
CA GLU A 299 12.35 9.10 -2.80
C GLU A 299 12.62 10.59 -2.58
N LEU A 300 13.15 11.29 -3.60
CA LEU A 300 13.41 12.74 -3.51
C LEU A 300 12.11 13.52 -3.38
N GLY A 301 12.18 14.69 -2.77
CA GLY A 301 11.08 15.62 -2.61
C GLY A 301 11.20 16.47 -1.35
N ALA A 302 10.15 17.23 -1.07
CA ALA A 302 9.87 17.66 0.30
C ALA A 302 9.32 16.46 1.08
N LEU A 303 9.81 16.23 2.30
CA LEU A 303 9.60 14.99 3.04
C LEU A 303 8.67 15.16 4.24
N SER A 304 8.84 16.27 4.97
CA SER A 304 8.08 16.60 6.17
C SER A 304 8.10 18.10 6.47
N ALA A 305 7.05 18.58 7.13
CA ALA A 305 6.95 19.94 7.66
C ALA A 305 6.45 19.89 9.10
N ALA A 306 7.04 20.74 9.96
CA ALA A 306 6.64 20.89 11.35
C ALA A 306 6.37 22.36 11.65
N LEU A 307 5.16 22.67 12.12
CA LEU A 307 4.83 23.97 12.70
C LEU A 307 5.49 24.09 14.07
N HIS A 308 5.95 25.30 14.42
CA HIS A 308 6.50 25.53 15.75
C HIS A 308 5.43 25.26 16.85
N PRO A 309 5.78 24.75 18.04
CA PRO A 309 4.81 24.55 19.13
C PRO A 309 4.09 25.84 19.57
N GLU A 310 4.71 26.99 19.30
CA GLU A 310 4.15 28.33 19.56
C GLU A 310 3.50 28.98 18.32
N PHE A 311 3.33 28.23 17.22
CA PHE A 311 2.65 28.71 16.02
C PHE A 311 1.24 29.22 16.34
N GLY A 312 0.81 30.29 15.67
CA GLY A 312 -0.50 30.91 15.88
C GLY A 312 -0.65 31.71 17.18
N GLN A 313 0.30 31.64 18.13
CA GLN A 313 0.21 32.37 19.39
C GLN A 313 0.50 33.89 19.18
N PRO A 314 -0.44 34.81 19.43
CA PRO A 314 -0.33 36.22 19.00
C PRO A 314 0.92 36.99 19.46
N ASP A 315 1.52 36.61 20.59
CA ASP A 315 2.66 37.30 21.20
C ASP A 315 3.98 36.52 21.10
N SER A 316 3.98 35.34 20.46
CA SER A 316 5.20 34.54 20.32
C SER A 316 6.06 35.05 19.14
N PRO A 317 7.39 35.16 19.30
CA PRO A 317 8.30 35.41 18.17
C PRO A 317 8.31 34.26 17.15
N ASN A 318 7.79 33.09 17.53
CA ASN A 318 7.72 31.88 16.73
C ASN A 318 6.32 31.63 16.15
N ALA A 319 5.39 32.59 16.29
CA ALA A 319 3.98 32.46 15.89
C ALA A 319 3.76 32.14 14.41
N GLY A 320 4.73 32.46 13.54
CA GLY A 320 4.68 32.19 12.11
C GLY A 320 5.62 31.09 11.63
N TYR A 321 6.40 30.45 12.51
CA TYR A 321 7.51 29.60 12.06
C TYR A 321 7.08 28.18 11.70
N VAL A 322 7.52 27.75 10.52
CA VAL A 322 7.44 26.38 10.01
C VAL A 322 8.81 25.90 9.57
N TYR A 323 9.10 24.62 9.81
CA TYR A 323 10.36 23.96 9.47
C TYR A 323 10.08 22.89 8.43
N ILE A 324 10.77 22.93 7.29
CA ILE A 324 10.57 21.98 6.19
C ILE A 324 11.86 21.18 5.98
N TRP A 325 11.72 19.86 6.04
CA TRP A 325 12.76 18.87 5.74
C TRP A 325 12.60 18.34 4.31
N PHE A 326 13.63 18.49 3.49
CA PHE A 326 13.53 18.18 2.06
C PHE A 326 14.88 17.80 1.44
N THR A 327 14.81 17.20 0.27
CA THR A 327 15.99 16.90 -0.55
C THR A 327 16.15 17.92 -1.67
N ARG A 328 17.39 18.22 -2.06
CA ARG A 328 17.71 19.01 -3.25
C ARG A 328 18.66 18.26 -4.17
N LEU A 329 18.36 18.32 -5.47
CA LEU A 329 19.27 17.89 -6.54
C LEU A 329 19.90 19.11 -7.22
N GLU A 330 21.22 19.19 -7.22
CA GLU A 330 21.98 20.27 -7.86
C GLU A 330 22.62 19.86 -9.19
N ALA A 331 23.29 20.82 -9.84
CA ALA A 331 24.12 20.56 -11.00
C ALA A 331 25.18 19.49 -10.68
N ALA A 332 25.66 18.77 -11.71
CA ALA A 332 26.54 17.61 -11.55
C ALA A 332 25.95 16.42 -10.74
N ARG A 333 24.63 16.40 -10.50
CA ARG A 333 23.89 15.35 -9.76
C ARG A 333 24.29 15.25 -8.29
N GLU A 334 24.80 16.32 -7.70
CA GLU A 334 25.00 16.41 -6.25
C GLU A 334 23.65 16.43 -5.53
N GLN A 335 23.56 15.73 -4.40
CA GLN A 335 22.34 15.58 -3.62
C GLN A 335 22.57 16.03 -2.19
N TYR A 336 21.56 16.67 -1.62
CA TYR A 336 21.59 17.26 -0.29
C TYR A 336 20.30 16.95 0.46
N ASN A 337 20.42 16.78 1.78
CA ASN A 337 19.30 16.88 2.71
C ASN A 337 19.34 18.27 3.37
N LEU A 338 18.19 18.93 3.43
CA LEU A 338 18.06 20.30 3.92
C LEU A 338 16.94 20.43 4.94
N LEU A 339 17.24 21.18 6.00
CA LEU A 339 16.25 21.75 6.90
C LEU A 339 16.24 23.25 6.69
N SER A 340 15.09 23.82 6.36
CA SER A 340 14.89 25.27 6.28
C SER A 340 13.72 25.71 7.15
N ARG A 341 13.82 26.88 7.79
CA ARG A 341 12.72 27.56 8.46
C ARG A 341 12.14 28.65 7.56
N PHE A 342 10.82 28.79 7.56
CA PHE A 342 10.09 29.88 6.89
C PHE A 342 9.17 30.60 7.87
N ASP A 343 8.79 31.83 7.54
CA ASP A 343 7.87 32.66 8.32
C ASP A 343 6.54 32.89 7.58
N LEU A 344 5.49 32.22 8.04
CA LEU A 344 4.13 32.28 7.51
C LEU A 344 3.36 33.52 7.97
N SER A 345 3.88 34.30 8.92
CA SER A 345 3.24 35.55 9.38
C SER A 345 3.37 36.68 8.34
N LEU A 346 4.29 36.51 7.38
CA LEU A 346 4.47 37.46 6.29
C LEU A 346 3.26 37.44 5.34
N PRO A 347 2.79 38.61 4.88
CA PRO A 347 1.46 38.73 4.27
C PRO A 347 1.37 38.18 2.85
N THR A 348 2.48 38.03 2.13
CA THR A 348 2.48 37.57 0.73
C THR A 348 3.27 36.29 0.54
N LEU A 349 2.86 35.46 -0.42
CA LEU A 349 3.60 34.23 -0.79
C LEU A 349 5.07 34.53 -1.17
N GLU A 350 5.34 35.65 -1.84
CA GLU A 350 6.70 36.04 -2.21
C GLU A 350 7.57 36.32 -0.98
N GLU A 351 7.06 37.07 0.00
CA GLU A 351 7.78 37.35 1.25
C GLU A 351 7.95 36.08 2.09
N ARG A 352 6.91 35.25 2.20
CA ARG A 352 6.96 33.94 2.88
C ARG A 352 8.04 33.05 2.26
N ASN A 353 8.10 32.94 0.93
CA ASN A 353 9.14 32.17 0.23
C ASN A 353 10.55 32.77 0.41
N ALA A 354 10.67 34.11 0.42
CA ALA A 354 11.95 34.81 0.60
C ALA A 354 12.48 34.76 2.04
N SER A 355 11.64 34.41 3.02
CA SER A 355 12.00 34.30 4.44
C SER A 355 12.87 33.09 4.81
N GLU A 356 13.17 32.22 3.84
CA GLU A 356 13.91 30.98 4.06
C GLU A 356 15.21 31.22 4.85
N LEU A 357 15.32 30.55 5.99
CA LEU A 357 16.54 30.41 6.75
C LEU A 357 17.01 28.96 6.68
N VAL A 358 18.10 28.71 5.94
CA VAL A 358 18.70 27.37 5.81
C VAL A 358 19.42 27.01 7.11
N MET A 359 18.97 25.95 7.77
CA MET A 359 19.48 25.50 9.07
C MET A 359 20.42 24.30 8.92
N MET A 360 20.10 23.40 7.99
CA MET A 360 20.97 22.28 7.61
C MET A 360 21.08 22.19 6.10
N ASN A 361 22.28 21.91 5.62
CA ASN A 361 22.55 21.56 4.23
C ASN A 361 23.66 20.50 4.20
N VAL A 362 23.26 19.24 4.27
CA VAL A 362 24.16 18.10 4.41
C VAL A 362 24.24 17.35 3.08
N LYS A 363 25.44 17.25 2.52
CA LYS A 363 25.68 16.50 1.29
C LYS A 363 25.49 15.02 1.56
N ARG A 364 24.90 14.34 0.58
CA ARG A 364 24.63 12.91 0.65
C ARG A 364 25.09 12.18 -0.61
N ARG A 365 25.13 10.85 -0.53
CA ARG A 365 25.45 10.03 -1.71
C ARG A 365 24.40 10.27 -2.80
N PRO A 366 24.79 10.24 -4.09
CA PRO A 366 23.87 10.48 -5.18
C PRO A 366 22.97 9.24 -5.47
N SER A 367 22.37 8.63 -4.44
CA SER A 367 21.54 7.42 -4.52
C SER A 367 20.07 7.71 -4.80
N ARG A 368 19.55 8.89 -4.41
CA ARG A 368 18.12 9.29 -4.45
C ARG A 368 17.20 8.53 -3.51
N MET A 369 17.75 7.66 -2.67
CA MET A 369 17.02 6.73 -1.80
C MET A 369 17.61 6.75 -0.40
N HIS A 370 16.81 6.35 0.58
CA HIS A 370 17.11 6.30 2.01
C HIS A 370 17.33 7.68 2.61
N ASN A 371 16.30 8.52 2.50
CA ASN A 371 16.38 9.92 2.91
C ASN A 371 15.98 10.11 4.38
N GLY A 372 15.37 9.09 5.02
CA GLY A 372 14.53 9.28 6.19
C GLY A 372 13.25 10.00 5.78
N GLY A 373 12.64 10.76 6.70
CA GLY A 373 11.45 11.47 6.26
C GLY A 373 10.76 12.41 7.21
N THR A 374 11.04 12.39 8.51
CA THR A 374 10.24 13.12 9.51
C THR A 374 10.98 14.31 10.08
N ALA A 375 10.28 15.42 10.22
CA ALA A 375 10.60 16.53 11.12
C ALA A 375 9.42 16.68 12.09
N GLN A 376 9.67 16.63 13.40
CA GLN A 376 8.60 16.71 14.40
C GLN A 376 9.12 17.33 15.70
N PHE A 377 8.33 18.20 16.34
CA PHE A 377 8.62 18.65 17.69
C PHE A 377 8.28 17.58 18.73
N GLY A 378 9.21 17.31 19.64
CA GLY A 378 8.98 16.45 20.80
C GLY A 378 8.28 17.20 21.95
N PRO A 379 7.84 16.48 23.00
CA PRO A 379 7.20 17.07 24.17
C PRO A 379 8.14 17.99 24.99
N ASP A 380 9.44 17.93 24.72
CA ASP A 380 10.49 18.77 25.30
C ASP A 380 10.69 20.09 24.53
N GLY A 381 9.95 20.30 23.44
CA GLY A 381 10.04 21.47 22.58
C GLY A 381 11.30 21.51 21.72
N PHE A 382 12.03 20.40 21.56
CA PHE A 382 13.11 20.30 20.58
C PHE A 382 12.58 19.72 19.26
N LEU A 383 13.25 20.06 18.15
CA LEU A 383 12.93 19.52 16.83
C LEU A 383 13.71 18.23 16.60
N TYR A 384 13.01 17.16 16.24
CA TYR A 384 13.57 15.87 15.90
C TYR A 384 13.54 15.65 14.38
N LEU A 385 14.58 15.03 13.84
CA LEU A 385 14.68 14.69 12.41
C LEU A 385 15.03 13.22 12.24
N SER A 386 14.30 12.48 11.41
CA SER A 386 14.67 11.11 11.02
C SER A 386 15.45 11.12 9.70
N VAL A 387 16.67 10.56 9.71
CA VAL A 387 17.59 10.61 8.56
C VAL A 387 18.11 9.22 8.21
N GLY A 388 17.92 8.81 6.96
CA GLY A 388 18.40 7.52 6.45
C GLY A 388 19.90 7.44 6.19
N ASP A 389 20.39 6.25 5.86
CA ASP A 389 21.79 5.94 5.60
C ASP A 389 22.27 6.42 4.22
N SER A 390 21.36 6.91 3.37
CA SER A 390 21.61 7.30 1.98
C SER A 390 22.28 6.22 1.12
N MET A 391 22.04 4.93 1.39
CA MET A 391 22.72 3.77 0.80
C MET A 391 24.22 3.69 1.12
N ASP A 392 24.69 4.32 2.20
CA ASP A 392 26.06 4.23 2.69
C ASP A 392 26.08 3.57 4.08
N ASN A 393 26.01 2.25 4.06
CA ASN A 393 25.91 1.42 5.25
C ASN A 393 27.15 1.50 6.18
N LYS A 394 28.27 2.06 5.71
CA LYS A 394 29.46 2.31 6.53
C LYS A 394 29.30 3.47 7.54
N LEU A 395 28.24 4.25 7.41
CA LEU A 395 27.98 5.44 8.24
C LEU A 395 27.00 5.15 9.37
N THR A 396 26.43 3.94 9.42
CA THR A 396 25.33 3.57 10.34
C THR A 396 25.74 3.51 11.80
N GLN A 397 27.02 3.25 12.05
CA GLN A 397 27.63 3.18 13.37
C GLN A 397 28.65 4.31 13.59
N ARG A 398 28.39 5.49 13.00
CA ARG A 398 29.28 6.65 13.10
C ARG A 398 28.53 7.90 13.51
N ILE A 399 29.09 8.60 14.50
CA ILE A 399 28.58 9.87 15.00
C ILE A 399 29.50 11.06 14.66
N ASP A 400 30.61 10.84 13.95
CA ASP A 400 31.72 11.80 13.83
C ASP A 400 32.01 12.25 12.37
N ASP A 401 31.20 11.84 11.40
CA ASP A 401 31.45 12.04 9.96
C ASP A 401 30.36 12.86 9.28
N SER A 402 29.13 12.34 9.24
CA SER A 402 27.96 12.98 8.65
C SER A 402 26.73 12.77 9.52
N LEU A 403 25.69 13.57 9.28
CA LEU A 403 24.39 13.45 9.95
C LEU A 403 23.47 12.50 9.16
N LEU A 404 23.83 11.22 9.10
CA LEU A 404 23.08 10.16 8.40
C LEU A 404 22.81 8.98 9.33
N SER A 405 21.83 8.13 8.97
CA SER A 405 21.50 6.90 9.69
C SER A 405 21.17 7.11 11.18
N GLY A 406 20.32 8.09 11.46
CA GLY A 406 20.02 8.47 12.83
C GLY A 406 18.78 9.32 12.99
N ILE A 407 18.40 9.50 14.26
CA ILE A 407 17.46 10.51 14.71
C ILE A 407 18.29 11.65 15.28
N LEU A 408 18.08 12.86 14.76
CA LEU A 408 18.70 14.08 15.26
C LEU A 408 17.74 14.81 16.19
N ARG A 409 18.26 15.53 17.18
CA ARG A 409 17.47 16.38 18.09
C ARG A 409 18.19 17.71 18.29
N ILE A 410 17.52 18.80 17.92
CA ILE A 410 18.10 20.16 17.89
C ILE A 410 17.20 21.18 18.60
N ASP A 411 17.81 22.25 19.07
CA ASP A 411 17.12 23.39 19.68
C ASP A 411 17.07 24.59 18.74
N VAL A 412 15.93 24.72 18.07
CA VAL A 412 15.66 25.80 17.11
C VAL A 412 15.40 27.15 17.79
N ASP A 413 15.02 27.14 19.07
CA ASP A 413 14.79 28.36 19.87
C ASP A 413 16.08 28.98 20.40
N ASN A 414 17.21 28.27 20.28
CA ASN A 414 18.52 28.73 20.75
C ASN A 414 18.51 29.16 22.23
N ARG A 415 17.86 28.36 23.09
CA ARG A 415 17.58 28.70 24.51
C ARG A 415 18.84 28.94 25.34
N GLY A 416 19.97 28.33 24.97
CA GLY A 416 21.27 28.57 25.60
C GLY A 416 21.34 28.10 27.06
N GLY A 417 22.33 28.62 27.79
CA GLY A 417 22.51 28.32 29.21
C GLY A 417 22.74 26.84 29.48
N GLU A 418 21.96 26.27 30.40
CA GLU A 418 21.97 24.84 30.77
C GLU A 418 21.07 23.97 29.88
N ILE A 419 20.30 24.57 28.96
CA ILE A 419 19.36 23.85 28.09
C ILE A 419 20.09 23.38 26.83
N SER A 420 20.76 24.32 26.16
CA SER A 420 21.43 24.06 24.89
C SER A 420 22.73 24.86 24.75
N ALA A 421 23.59 24.43 23.83
CA ALA A 421 24.87 25.06 23.55
C ALA A 421 25.06 25.30 22.04
N PRO A 422 25.85 26.31 21.63
CA PRO A 422 26.17 26.51 20.22
C PRO A 422 26.81 25.27 19.60
N ILE A 423 26.54 25.05 18.31
CA ILE A 423 27.14 23.98 17.52
C ILE A 423 28.67 24.08 17.60
N SER A 424 29.32 23.01 18.07
CA SER A 424 30.78 22.97 18.25
C SER A 424 31.51 22.28 17.09
N LYS A 425 30.80 21.48 16.30
CA LYS A 425 31.34 20.63 15.24
C LYS A 425 30.46 20.68 14.00
N GLN A 426 31.08 20.61 12.82
CA GLN A 426 30.38 20.56 11.53
C GLN A 426 30.50 19.16 10.92
N PRO A 427 29.48 18.68 10.18
CA PRO A 427 29.61 17.48 9.37
C PRO A 427 30.70 17.65 8.31
N ARG A 428 31.34 16.56 7.89
CA ARG A 428 32.47 16.59 6.94
C ARG A 428 32.10 17.29 5.62
N ASP A 429 30.95 16.94 5.05
CA ASP A 429 30.47 17.44 3.77
C ASP A 429 29.10 18.12 3.95
N GLY A 430 29.08 19.30 4.53
CA GLY A 430 27.85 20.05 4.72
C GLY A 430 27.99 21.24 5.67
N MET A 431 26.84 21.81 6.03
CA MET A 431 26.75 22.90 7.00
C MET A 431 25.54 22.70 7.91
N THR A 432 25.71 23.12 9.15
CA THR A 432 24.69 23.25 10.19
C THR A 432 24.81 24.61 10.85
N ALA A 433 23.69 25.32 11.00
CA ALA A 433 23.67 26.68 11.54
C ALA A 433 22.29 27.07 12.06
N HIS A 434 22.23 28.18 12.80
CA HIS A 434 20.98 28.82 13.25
C HIS A 434 20.12 28.02 14.24
N TYR A 435 20.69 26.99 14.85
CA TYR A 435 20.15 26.28 16.00
C TYR A 435 21.27 25.99 17.00
N SER A 436 20.88 25.47 18.17
CA SER A 436 21.79 25.02 19.21
C SER A 436 21.55 23.54 19.53
N ILE A 437 22.49 22.92 20.22
CA ILE A 437 22.45 21.51 20.57
C ILE A 437 21.95 21.35 22.01
N PRO A 438 20.90 20.56 22.26
CA PRO A 438 20.48 20.21 23.61
C PRO A 438 21.63 19.56 24.40
N ARG A 439 21.87 20.03 25.63
CA ARG A 439 23.00 19.54 26.45
C ARG A 439 22.81 18.10 26.94
N ASP A 440 21.58 17.64 26.99
CA ASP A 440 21.19 16.29 27.36
C ASP A 440 21.17 15.31 26.17
N ASN A 441 21.63 15.72 24.98
CA ASN A 441 21.86 14.76 23.90
C ASN A 441 22.94 13.73 24.31
N PRO A 442 22.76 12.45 23.94
CA PRO A 442 23.52 11.32 24.49
C PRO A 442 25.02 11.36 24.19
N TRP A 443 25.42 12.02 23.09
CA TRP A 443 26.82 12.17 22.67
C TRP A 443 27.31 13.62 22.76
N PHE A 444 26.67 14.46 23.59
CA PHE A 444 27.05 15.86 23.71
C PHE A 444 28.52 16.04 24.13
N ASP A 445 29.01 15.29 25.12
CA ASP A 445 30.39 15.42 25.61
C ASP A 445 31.39 14.48 24.90
N GLU A 446 30.94 13.68 23.92
CA GLU A 446 31.80 12.71 23.24
C GLU A 446 32.77 13.41 22.27
N PRO A 447 34.10 13.25 22.44
CA PRO A 447 35.07 13.96 21.62
C PRO A 447 34.94 13.66 20.12
N GLY A 448 34.65 14.69 19.34
CA GLY A 448 34.57 14.61 17.88
C GLY A 448 33.19 14.19 17.34
N ALA A 449 32.24 13.87 18.21
CA ALA A 449 30.88 13.61 17.82
C ALA A 449 30.20 14.86 17.23
N LEU A 450 29.33 14.61 16.26
CA LEU A 450 28.27 15.50 15.83
C LEU A 450 27.17 15.39 16.89
N GLN A 451 27.05 16.43 17.71
CA GLN A 451 26.27 16.40 18.95
C GLN A 451 24.75 16.44 18.70
N GLU A 452 24.32 16.56 17.44
CA GLU A 452 22.92 16.51 16.99
C GLU A 452 22.29 15.12 17.18
N PHE A 453 23.08 14.04 17.19
CA PHE A 453 22.55 12.69 17.26
C PHE A 453 21.83 12.41 18.59
N TRP A 454 20.61 11.91 18.48
CA TRP A 454 19.78 11.42 19.58
C TRP A 454 19.66 9.89 19.58
N ALA A 455 19.62 9.27 18.40
CA ALA A 455 19.75 7.82 18.21
C ALA A 455 20.41 7.53 16.85
N ILE A 456 20.95 6.33 16.67
CA ILE A 456 21.68 5.91 15.45
C ILE A 456 21.26 4.52 14.98
N GLY A 457 21.85 4.05 13.88
CA GLY A 457 21.72 2.66 13.42
C GLY A 457 20.40 2.37 12.73
N PHE A 458 19.95 3.30 11.87
CA PHE A 458 18.73 3.13 11.07
C PHE A 458 19.04 3.09 9.57
N ARG A 459 18.26 2.33 8.79
CA ARG A 459 18.43 2.25 7.34
C ARG A 459 17.74 3.41 6.63
N ASN A 460 16.43 3.47 6.75
CA ASN A 460 15.56 4.49 6.19
C ASN A 460 14.37 4.73 7.13
N PRO A 461 14.57 5.43 8.26
CA PRO A 461 13.52 5.72 9.23
C PRO A 461 12.54 6.74 8.64
N PHE A 462 11.48 6.26 7.98
CA PHE A 462 10.64 7.07 7.11
C PHE A 462 9.66 7.95 7.90
N ARG A 463 8.72 7.35 8.66
CA ARG A 463 7.91 8.06 9.66
C ARG A 463 8.32 7.72 11.07
N MET A 464 8.37 8.77 11.88
CA MET A 464 8.68 8.73 13.30
C MET A 464 7.59 9.48 14.07
N TRP A 465 7.28 8.99 15.27
CA TRP A 465 6.42 9.67 16.24
C TRP A 465 7.12 9.73 17.58
N ILE A 466 7.35 10.92 18.12
CA ILE A 466 7.79 11.10 19.51
C ILE A 466 6.56 11.05 20.43
N ASP A 467 6.42 9.98 21.20
CA ASP A 467 5.26 9.80 22.09
C ASP A 467 5.27 10.85 23.21
N PRO A 468 4.27 11.75 23.28
CA PRO A 468 4.29 12.86 24.24
C PRO A 468 4.21 12.41 25.69
N GLU A 469 3.71 11.20 25.97
CA GLU A 469 3.64 10.66 27.35
C GLU A 469 4.97 10.07 27.84
N THR A 470 5.75 9.46 26.94
CA THR A 470 6.95 8.69 27.33
C THR A 470 8.25 9.30 26.84
N GLY A 471 8.22 10.17 25.83
CA GLY A 471 9.40 10.70 25.15
C GLY A 471 10.11 9.69 24.24
N ALA A 472 9.57 8.47 24.09
CA ALA A 472 10.13 7.45 23.20
C ALA A 472 9.77 7.74 21.74
N ALA A 473 10.71 7.48 20.83
CA ALA A 473 10.49 7.54 19.40
C ALA A 473 9.94 6.20 18.88
N TRP A 474 8.80 6.24 18.20
CA TRP A 474 8.24 5.12 17.45
C TRP A 474 8.57 5.31 15.98
N VAL A 475 9.36 4.42 15.41
CA VAL A 475 10.01 4.60 14.11
C VAL A 475 9.63 3.45 13.19
N GLY A 476 9.09 3.75 12.01
CA GLY A 476 9.06 2.80 10.90
C GLY A 476 10.36 2.90 10.12
N ASP A 477 11.15 1.83 10.13
CA ASP A 477 12.40 1.73 9.39
C ASP A 477 12.24 0.77 8.20
N VAL A 478 12.35 1.30 6.98
CA VAL A 478 12.22 0.50 5.77
C VAL A 478 13.46 -0.37 5.64
N GLY A 479 13.28 -1.69 5.72
CA GLY A 479 14.39 -2.64 5.72
C GLY A 479 14.93 -2.95 4.32
N PHE A 480 15.87 -3.89 4.23
CA PHE A 480 16.70 -4.09 3.04
C PHE A 480 16.14 -5.11 2.07
N GLU A 481 16.11 -6.38 2.46
CA GLU A 481 15.77 -7.50 1.57
C GLU A 481 14.68 -8.40 2.15
N SER A 482 14.62 -8.53 3.46
CA SER A 482 13.86 -9.59 4.11
C SER A 482 12.89 -9.09 5.14
N TRP A 483 13.17 -7.99 5.84
CA TRP A 483 12.34 -7.56 6.96
C TRP A 483 11.97 -6.09 6.86
N GLU A 484 10.82 -5.75 7.42
CA GLU A 484 10.40 -4.40 7.73
C GLU A 484 10.35 -4.25 9.24
N GLU A 485 10.73 -3.08 9.76
CA GLU A 485 10.98 -2.88 11.18
C GLU A 485 10.20 -1.71 11.76
N PHE A 486 9.69 -1.91 12.98
CA PHE A 486 9.08 -0.87 13.81
C PHE A 486 9.78 -0.88 15.15
N SER A 487 10.46 0.22 15.47
CA SER A 487 11.32 0.32 16.65
C SER A 487 10.75 1.33 17.63
N ARG A 488 10.78 0.98 18.92
CA ARG A 488 10.56 1.91 20.03
C ARG A 488 11.93 2.24 20.62
N ILE A 489 12.37 3.47 20.41
CA ILE A 489 13.75 3.90 20.67
C ILE A 489 13.74 5.03 21.70
N GLU A 490 14.69 4.99 22.63
CA GLU A 490 14.95 6.04 23.60
C GLU A 490 16.27 6.76 23.30
N SER A 491 16.57 7.82 24.05
CA SER A 491 17.80 8.60 23.86
C SER A 491 19.06 7.73 24.00
N GLY A 492 19.96 7.85 23.02
CA GLY A 492 21.18 7.04 22.93
C GLY A 492 20.96 5.65 22.34
N GLY A 493 19.75 5.34 21.87
CA GLY A 493 19.43 4.05 21.25
C GLY A 493 20.12 3.82 19.91
N ASN A 494 20.27 2.54 19.57
CA ASN A 494 20.86 2.05 18.33
C ASN A 494 19.93 1.02 17.69
N GLY A 495 19.39 1.33 16.51
CA GLY A 495 18.48 0.48 15.73
C GLY A 495 19.13 -0.75 15.08
N GLN A 496 20.42 -0.99 15.32
CA GLN A 496 21.20 -2.16 14.90
C GLN A 496 21.46 -2.30 13.40
N TRP A 497 20.95 -1.40 12.56
CA TRP A 497 21.39 -1.32 11.16
C TRP A 497 22.87 -0.89 11.10
N ASP A 498 23.71 -1.47 10.25
CA ASP A 498 23.42 -2.44 9.20
C ASP A 498 23.73 -3.90 9.53
N TYR A 499 24.09 -4.22 10.77
CA TYR A 499 24.53 -5.57 11.14
C TYR A 499 23.39 -6.53 11.51
N ARG A 500 22.18 -6.01 11.72
CA ARG A 500 20.95 -6.80 11.85
C ARG A 500 19.88 -6.31 10.89
N GLU A 501 18.99 -7.22 10.52
CA GLU A 501 17.76 -6.94 9.77
C GLU A 501 16.65 -7.84 10.33
N GLY A 502 15.70 -7.24 11.03
CA GLY A 502 14.70 -7.94 11.82
C GLY A 502 15.34 -8.83 12.90
N PRO A 503 14.89 -10.08 13.07
CA PRO A 503 15.44 -10.97 14.09
C PRO A 503 16.81 -11.56 13.71
N VAL A 504 17.32 -11.36 12.49
CA VAL A 504 18.52 -12.04 11.98
C VAL A 504 19.73 -11.12 11.82
N GLU A 505 20.92 -11.70 11.79
CA GLU A 505 22.13 -11.00 11.36
C GLU A 505 22.04 -10.70 9.86
N SER A 506 22.52 -9.52 9.47
CA SER A 506 22.53 -9.11 8.06
C SER A 506 23.72 -9.74 7.31
N GLU A 507 23.74 -9.58 5.98
CA GLU A 507 24.88 -10.00 5.15
C GLU A 507 26.14 -9.14 5.34
N PHE A 508 26.03 -7.99 6.01
CA PHE A 508 27.14 -7.05 6.21
C PHE A 508 27.98 -7.38 7.44
N GLY A 509 27.43 -8.15 8.39
CA GLY A 509 28.10 -8.53 9.63
C GLY A 509 28.20 -7.37 10.64
N GLY A 510 28.62 -7.69 11.87
CA GLY A 510 28.80 -6.72 12.97
C GLY A 510 29.87 -5.65 12.70
N PRO A 511 29.80 -4.49 13.36
CA PRO A 511 30.87 -3.50 13.28
C PRO A 511 32.20 -4.08 13.80
N ASP A 512 33.32 -3.65 13.19
CA ASP A 512 34.68 -4.07 13.58
C ASP A 512 35.08 -3.63 15.02
N GLY A 513 34.30 -2.74 15.63
CA GLY A 513 34.54 -2.13 16.94
C GLY A 513 33.36 -2.25 17.91
N PRO A 514 33.44 -1.63 19.10
CA PRO A 514 32.31 -1.62 20.03
C PRO A 514 31.09 -0.94 19.39
N VAL A 515 29.93 -1.55 19.58
CA VAL A 515 28.66 -0.96 19.17
C VAL A 515 28.42 0.32 19.98
N LEU A 516 28.06 1.41 19.29
CA LEU A 516 27.74 2.70 19.91
C LEU A 516 26.29 2.71 20.40
N GLY A 517 26.03 3.37 21.53
CA GLY A 517 24.66 3.50 22.06
C GLY A 517 24.09 2.20 22.62
N VAL A 518 22.78 2.20 22.86
CA VAL A 518 22.04 1.07 23.43
C VAL A 518 21.37 0.28 22.31
N GLU A 519 21.88 -0.92 22.02
CA GLU A 519 21.28 -1.83 21.07
C GLU A 519 19.80 -2.08 21.38
N THR A 520 18.93 -1.70 20.46
CA THR A 520 17.49 -1.78 20.63
C THR A 520 16.90 -2.53 19.43
N PRO A 521 16.56 -3.82 19.59
CA PRO A 521 15.93 -4.59 18.53
C PRO A 521 14.56 -3.98 18.17
N PRO A 522 14.07 -4.24 16.93
CA PRO A 522 12.75 -3.78 16.55
C PRO A 522 11.71 -4.32 17.54
N PHE A 523 10.82 -3.45 17.98
CA PHE A 523 9.69 -3.82 18.82
C PHE A 523 8.77 -4.79 18.07
N TYR A 524 8.57 -4.54 16.78
CA TYR A 524 7.84 -5.42 15.87
C TYR A 524 8.55 -5.44 14.52
N SER A 525 8.60 -6.62 13.89
CA SER A 525 9.11 -6.76 12.52
C SER A 525 8.31 -7.82 11.78
N TYR A 526 8.20 -7.67 10.47
CA TYR A 526 7.61 -8.70 9.62
C TYR A 526 8.45 -8.95 8.38
N ARG A 527 8.28 -10.15 7.83
CA ARG A 527 8.99 -10.56 6.64
C ARG A 527 8.35 -9.94 5.39
N GLN A 528 9.17 -9.33 4.54
CA GLN A 528 8.71 -8.74 3.30
C GLN A 528 7.92 -9.74 2.44
N THR A 529 6.84 -9.26 1.86
CA THR A 529 5.99 -9.96 0.89
C THR A 529 5.97 -9.20 -0.43
N SER A 530 5.23 -9.68 -1.42
CA SER A 530 5.04 -8.89 -2.65
C SER A 530 4.15 -7.66 -2.45
N MET A 531 3.61 -7.42 -1.25
CA MET A 531 2.74 -6.27 -0.96
C MET A 531 3.19 -5.54 0.31
N ASP A 532 3.55 -6.22 1.39
CA ASP A 532 4.09 -5.62 2.61
C ASP A 532 5.63 -5.58 2.52
N ARG A 533 6.24 -4.40 2.33
CA ARG A 533 7.69 -4.22 2.12
C ARG A 533 8.16 -2.75 2.18
N ALA A 534 7.42 -1.93 2.89
CA ALA A 534 7.78 -0.54 3.12
C ALA A 534 7.12 -0.09 4.43
N ALA A 535 7.77 -0.37 5.56
CA ALA A 535 7.35 0.09 6.88
C ALA A 535 7.16 1.60 6.85
N LEU A 536 5.90 2.04 6.96
CA LEU A 536 5.58 3.46 6.97
C LEU A 536 6.04 4.09 8.28
N GLY A 537 5.74 3.43 9.40
CA GLY A 537 5.69 4.03 10.73
C GLY A 537 4.25 4.36 11.11
N GLY A 538 4.07 5.05 12.23
CA GLY A 538 2.76 5.30 12.81
C GLY A 538 2.81 6.12 14.10
N VAL A 539 1.72 6.06 14.87
CA VAL A 539 1.52 6.86 16.09
C VAL A 539 1.03 5.97 17.23
N ILE A 540 1.39 6.30 18.47
CA ILE A 540 0.65 5.80 19.63
C ILE A 540 -0.61 6.66 19.76
N TYR A 541 -1.78 6.05 19.64
CA TYR A 541 -3.02 6.81 19.65
C TYR A 541 -3.36 7.27 21.06
N ARG A 542 -3.33 8.60 21.27
CA ARG A 542 -3.67 9.28 22.54
C ARG A 542 -4.97 10.08 22.46
N GLY A 543 -5.70 9.99 21.35
CA GLY A 543 -6.94 10.75 21.13
C GLY A 543 -8.12 10.22 21.95
N ALA A 544 -9.07 11.10 22.27
CA ALA A 544 -10.27 10.72 23.02
C ALA A 544 -11.40 10.15 22.13
N LYS A 545 -11.36 10.39 20.82
CA LYS A 545 -12.44 10.05 19.88
C LYS A 545 -12.65 8.55 19.70
N TYR A 546 -11.57 7.77 19.74
CA TYR A 546 -11.61 6.32 19.61
C TYR A 546 -10.99 5.64 20.85
N PRO A 547 -11.73 5.58 21.98
CA PRO A 547 -11.20 5.03 23.23
C PRO A 547 -10.63 3.60 23.10
N GLN A 548 -11.18 2.79 22.19
CA GLN A 548 -10.73 1.43 21.90
C GLN A 548 -9.35 1.36 21.23
N LEU A 549 -8.87 2.46 20.66
CA LEU A 549 -7.52 2.57 20.10
C LEU A 549 -6.55 3.23 21.09
N PHE A 550 -7.02 3.72 22.24
CA PHE A 550 -6.18 4.46 23.18
C PHE A 550 -5.01 3.60 23.68
N GLY A 551 -3.79 4.12 23.54
CA GLY A 551 -2.56 3.42 23.88
C GLY A 551 -2.08 2.41 22.84
N MET A 552 -2.84 2.15 21.78
CA MET A 552 -2.43 1.25 20.70
C MET A 552 -1.46 1.97 19.75
N TYR A 553 -0.46 1.24 19.24
CA TYR A 553 0.36 1.72 18.14
C TYR A 553 -0.36 1.47 16.83
N VAL A 554 -0.78 2.54 16.15
CA VAL A 554 -1.45 2.52 14.86
C VAL A 554 -0.43 2.86 13.78
N PHE A 555 -0.14 1.90 12.89
CA PHE A 555 0.95 1.98 11.94
C PHE A 555 0.57 1.39 10.58
N GLY A 556 1.33 1.73 9.55
CA GLY A 556 1.04 1.31 8.19
C GLY A 556 2.20 0.68 7.43
N ASP A 557 1.89 0.21 6.24
CA ASP A 557 2.87 -0.11 5.20
C ASP A 557 2.48 0.62 3.91
N ASN A 558 3.44 1.33 3.31
CA ASN A 558 3.22 2.15 2.12
C ASN A 558 2.82 1.28 0.91
N ASN A 559 3.50 0.14 0.70
CA ASN A 559 3.32 -0.63 -0.52
C ASN A 559 2.02 -1.45 -0.54
N SER A 560 1.52 -1.89 0.62
CA SER A 560 0.25 -2.61 0.78
C SER A 560 -0.93 -1.67 0.98
N GLY A 561 -0.67 -0.46 1.48
CA GLY A 561 -1.70 0.50 1.90
C GLY A 561 -2.44 0.09 3.17
N VAL A 562 -2.00 -0.96 3.87
CA VAL A 562 -2.71 -1.51 5.02
C VAL A 562 -2.34 -0.77 6.30
N LEU A 563 -3.36 -0.31 7.02
CA LEU A 563 -3.27 0.25 8.36
C LEU A 563 -3.54 -0.85 9.39
N ARG A 564 -2.69 -0.94 10.40
CA ARG A 564 -2.75 -1.94 11.47
C ARG A 564 -2.67 -1.28 12.83
N MET A 565 -3.06 -2.01 13.86
CA MET A 565 -2.80 -1.67 15.25
C MET A 565 -2.12 -2.82 15.99
N LEU A 566 -1.34 -2.49 17.01
CA LEU A 566 -0.78 -3.43 17.97
C LEU A 566 -0.82 -2.85 19.39
N ASP A 567 -0.83 -3.72 20.41
CA ASP A 567 -0.66 -3.30 21.80
C ASP A 567 0.85 -3.20 22.10
N PRO A 568 1.38 -2.00 22.40
CA PRO A 568 2.80 -1.81 22.67
C PRO A 568 3.30 -2.45 23.97
N ASN A 569 2.41 -2.99 24.80
CA ASN A 569 2.74 -3.62 26.08
C ASN A 569 2.81 -5.16 25.99
N GLU A 570 2.42 -5.74 24.86
CA GLU A 570 2.56 -7.17 24.61
C GLU A 570 3.99 -7.52 24.17
N SER A 571 4.51 -8.65 24.64
CA SER A 571 5.87 -9.09 24.31
C SER A 571 6.01 -9.71 22.92
N ASP A 572 4.91 -10.18 22.33
CA ASP A 572 4.85 -10.77 20.99
C ASP A 572 3.50 -10.35 20.36
N PRO A 573 3.39 -9.06 19.98
CA PRO A 573 2.13 -8.50 19.54
C PRO A 573 1.74 -9.03 18.16
N GLU A 574 0.50 -9.50 18.03
CA GLU A 574 -0.08 -9.85 16.73
C GLU A 574 -0.85 -8.65 16.16
N PRO A 575 -0.46 -8.12 14.99
CA PRO A 575 -1.07 -6.90 14.49
C PRO A 575 -2.48 -7.17 13.97
N VAL A 576 -3.41 -6.29 14.36
CA VAL A 576 -4.79 -6.31 13.87
C VAL A 576 -4.91 -5.34 12.71
N ILE A 577 -5.40 -5.82 11.55
CA ILE A 577 -5.71 -4.95 10.41
C ILE A 577 -6.88 -4.04 10.79
N LEU A 578 -6.72 -2.74 10.62
CA LEU A 578 -7.79 -1.76 10.77
C LEU A 578 -8.46 -1.54 9.42
N ALA A 579 -7.73 -0.97 8.47
CA ALA A 579 -8.25 -0.57 7.17
C ALA A 579 -7.17 -0.70 6.09
N GLN A 580 -7.55 -0.45 4.85
CA GLN A 580 -6.64 -0.39 3.72
C GLN A 580 -6.95 0.84 2.88
N ALA A 581 -5.92 1.58 2.51
CA ALA A 581 -6.01 2.74 1.65
C ALA A 581 -6.49 2.34 0.24
N THR A 582 -7.06 3.30 -0.46
CA THR A 582 -7.54 3.12 -1.85
C THR A 582 -6.40 2.94 -2.85
N GLN A 583 -5.19 3.37 -2.49
CA GLN A 583 -3.99 3.27 -3.31
C GLN A 583 -2.88 2.52 -2.55
N PHE A 584 -2.00 1.90 -3.33
CA PHE A 584 -0.99 0.96 -2.89
C PHE A 584 0.21 1.04 -3.84
N GLY A 585 1.23 0.23 -3.60
CA GLY A 585 2.47 0.28 -4.37
C GLY A 585 3.19 1.61 -4.15
N GLN A 586 3.74 2.15 -5.24
CA GLN A 586 4.44 3.44 -5.19
C GLN A 586 3.51 4.66 -5.09
N GLN A 587 2.21 4.45 -4.90
CA GLN A 587 1.17 5.49 -4.74
C GLN A 587 0.51 5.43 -3.36
N GLY A 588 0.97 4.54 -2.48
CA GLY A 588 0.33 4.27 -1.20
C GLY A 588 0.51 5.37 -0.13
N PRO A 589 0.15 5.07 1.14
CA PRO A 589 0.14 6.05 2.21
C PRO A 589 1.54 6.55 2.58
N THR A 590 1.64 7.85 2.85
CA THR A 590 2.90 8.56 3.14
C THR A 590 3.01 9.02 4.57
N SER A 591 1.90 9.12 5.33
CA SER A 591 1.92 9.43 6.77
C SER A 591 0.63 9.00 7.44
N ILE A 592 0.66 8.93 8.77
CA ILE A 592 -0.49 8.77 9.66
C ILE A 592 -0.39 9.89 10.69
N SER A 593 -1.37 10.79 10.73
CA SER A 593 -1.43 11.91 11.66
C SER A 593 -2.71 11.83 12.50
N VAL A 594 -2.69 12.41 13.70
CA VAL A 594 -3.86 12.49 14.58
C VAL A 594 -4.25 13.94 14.78
N THR A 595 -5.51 14.28 14.50
CA THR A 595 -6.03 15.63 14.75
C THR A 595 -6.12 15.91 16.25
N PRO A 596 -6.18 17.18 16.68
CA PRO A 596 -6.42 17.52 18.09
C PRO A 596 -7.69 16.88 18.69
N GLU A 597 -8.74 16.67 17.87
CA GLU A 597 -9.98 15.99 18.25
C GLU A 597 -9.84 14.47 18.31
N GLY A 598 -8.71 13.91 17.87
CA GLY A 598 -8.43 12.48 17.87
C GLY A 598 -8.87 11.75 16.60
N GLU A 599 -9.08 12.43 15.46
CA GLU A 599 -9.26 11.73 14.19
C GLU A 599 -7.93 11.21 13.65
N ILE A 600 -7.89 10.01 13.06
CA ILE A 600 -6.69 9.48 12.41
C ILE A 600 -6.79 9.76 10.92
N ILE A 601 -5.85 10.54 10.38
CA ILE A 601 -5.75 10.92 8.97
C ILE A 601 -4.55 10.22 8.34
N LEU A 602 -4.75 9.67 7.15
CA LEU A 602 -3.71 9.13 6.28
C LEU A 602 -3.53 10.05 5.08
N THR A 603 -2.29 10.44 4.79
CA THR A 603 -1.95 11.01 3.48
C THR A 603 -1.66 9.88 2.50
N VAL A 604 -2.19 9.96 1.29
CA VAL A 604 -2.00 8.95 0.23
C VAL A 604 -1.39 9.64 -0.99
N LEU A 605 -0.25 9.12 -1.45
CA LEU A 605 0.63 9.83 -2.38
C LEU A 605 0.00 10.11 -3.74
N GLY A 606 -0.76 9.18 -4.34
CA GLY A 606 -1.16 9.37 -5.73
C GLY A 606 -0.05 9.07 -6.73
N SER A 607 -0.39 9.24 -7.99
CA SER A 607 0.51 9.13 -9.12
C SER A 607 1.52 10.28 -9.15
N LYS A 608 2.53 10.14 -10.00
CA LYS A 608 3.50 11.22 -10.29
C LYS A 608 3.02 12.17 -11.39
N GLU A 609 2.07 11.73 -12.19
CA GLU A 609 1.70 12.38 -13.45
C GLU A 609 0.43 13.23 -13.32
N ARG A 610 -0.36 12.98 -12.26
CA ARG A 610 -1.63 13.65 -11.98
C ARG A 610 -1.75 13.90 -10.48
N ALA A 611 -2.53 14.91 -10.11
CA ALA A 611 -2.83 15.22 -8.71
C ALA A 611 -3.93 14.31 -8.16
N ASP A 612 -3.75 12.99 -8.20
CA ASP A 612 -4.73 12.01 -7.71
C ASP A 612 -4.40 11.49 -6.30
N GLY A 613 -3.58 12.21 -5.54
CA GLY A 613 -3.36 11.95 -4.11
C GLY A 613 -4.60 12.27 -3.27
N GLN A 614 -4.64 11.77 -2.04
CA GLN A 614 -5.81 11.86 -1.16
C GLN A 614 -5.42 12.10 0.30
N LEU A 615 -6.33 12.71 1.05
CA LEU A 615 -6.34 12.67 2.51
C LEU A 615 -7.49 11.78 2.95
N GLN A 616 -7.19 10.69 3.64
CA GLN A 616 -8.19 9.72 4.09
C GLN A 616 -8.32 9.75 5.60
N VAL A 617 -9.51 9.59 6.12
CA VAL A 617 -9.78 9.55 7.55
C VAL A 617 -10.29 8.17 7.97
N LEU A 618 -9.76 7.65 9.07
CA LEU A 618 -10.22 6.41 9.64
C LEU A 618 -11.58 6.61 10.31
N ARG A 619 -12.53 5.76 9.96
CA ARG A 619 -13.90 5.74 10.49
C ARG A 619 -14.28 4.33 10.92
N PRO A 620 -15.04 4.18 12.01
CA PRO A 620 -15.76 2.94 12.27
C PRO A 620 -16.69 2.66 11.09
N ARG A 621 -16.76 1.40 10.65
CA ARG A 621 -17.83 0.93 9.77
C ARG A 621 -19.11 0.87 10.61
N GLU A 622 -20.17 1.54 10.17
CA GLU A 622 -21.44 1.51 10.89
C GLU A 622 -21.95 0.07 10.98
N GLY A 623 -21.97 -0.46 12.21
CA GLY A 623 -22.41 -1.82 12.54
C GLY A 623 -21.40 -2.90 12.13
N GLY A 624 -20.96 -3.72 13.09
CA GLY A 624 -20.19 -4.95 12.82
C GLY A 624 -20.89 -6.00 11.93
N ALA A 625 -21.96 -5.65 11.21
CA ALA A 625 -22.58 -6.38 10.11
C ALA A 625 -23.49 -5.46 9.26
N ALA A 626 -23.49 -5.69 7.92
CA ALA A 626 -24.45 -5.25 6.89
C ALA A 626 -24.33 -3.76 6.45
N ALA A 627 -24.67 -3.29 5.23
CA ALA A 627 -25.05 -3.79 3.91
C ALA A 627 -24.62 -2.70 2.88
N ASP A 628 -24.89 -2.88 1.58
CA ASP A 628 -24.56 -1.92 0.50
C ASP A 628 -24.99 -0.47 0.84
N PRO A 629 -24.11 0.56 0.69
CA PRO A 629 -24.40 1.96 0.99
C PRO A 629 -25.64 2.54 0.27
N GLN A 630 -26.03 1.99 -0.88
CA GLN A 630 -27.27 2.41 -1.56
C GLN A 630 -28.55 1.88 -0.89
N ASP A 631 -28.47 0.74 -0.19
CA ASP A 631 -29.61 0.17 0.56
C ASP A 631 -29.79 0.86 1.92
N ALA A 632 -28.71 1.34 2.54
CA ALA A 632 -28.75 2.06 3.81
C ALA A 632 -29.46 3.42 3.70
N LEU A 633 -29.13 4.22 2.68
CA LEU A 633 -29.81 5.49 2.43
C LEU A 633 -31.27 5.28 2.02
N ALA A 634 -31.57 4.22 1.25
CA ALA A 634 -32.94 3.89 0.85
C ALA A 634 -33.83 3.39 2.00
N SER A 635 -33.25 2.79 3.04
CA SER A 635 -33.97 2.22 4.18
C SER A 635 -34.11 3.16 5.39
N MET A 636 -33.39 4.28 5.40
CA MET A 636 -33.55 5.33 6.41
C MET A 636 -34.94 5.97 6.32
N ASP A 637 -35.57 6.13 7.47
CA ASP A 637 -36.82 6.87 7.57
C ASP A 637 -36.61 8.37 7.31
N ILE A 638 -37.73 9.06 7.10
CA ILE A 638 -37.70 10.47 6.71
C ILE A 638 -37.23 11.40 7.85
N ALA A 639 -37.38 10.98 9.11
CA ALA A 639 -36.95 11.75 10.28
C ALA A 639 -35.43 11.73 10.44
N ALA A 640 -34.80 10.57 10.23
CA ALA A 640 -33.36 10.42 10.16
C ALA A 640 -32.78 11.23 8.99
N LYS A 641 -33.44 11.20 7.82
CA LYS A 641 -33.05 12.01 6.66
C LYS A 641 -33.16 13.51 6.95
N TYR A 642 -34.21 13.96 7.62
CA TYR A 642 -34.36 15.35 8.05
C TYR A 642 -33.21 15.79 8.95
N THR A 643 -32.83 14.96 9.92
CA THR A 643 -31.73 15.23 10.85
C THR A 643 -30.42 15.46 10.11
N MET A 644 -30.13 14.65 9.09
CA MET A 644 -28.88 14.74 8.33
C MET A 644 -28.80 15.97 7.42
N VAL A 645 -29.89 16.36 6.74
CA VAL A 645 -29.81 17.37 5.66
C VAL A 645 -30.56 18.68 5.95
N CYS A 646 -31.44 18.70 6.94
CA CYS A 646 -32.28 19.86 7.25
C CYS A 646 -32.00 20.43 8.66
N ALA A 647 -31.82 19.58 9.67
CA ALA A 647 -31.78 20.01 11.07
C ALA A 647 -30.60 20.93 11.42
N ARG A 648 -29.46 20.80 10.73
CA ARG A 648 -28.32 21.72 10.90
C ARG A 648 -28.70 23.19 10.71
N CYS A 649 -29.67 23.48 9.85
CA CYS A 649 -30.11 24.86 9.56
C CYS A 649 -31.47 25.18 10.16
N HIS A 650 -32.33 24.17 10.33
CA HIS A 650 -33.71 24.34 10.76
C HIS A 650 -33.97 23.88 12.20
N GLY A 651 -32.95 23.38 12.90
CA GLY A 651 -33.06 22.74 14.21
C GLY A 651 -33.64 21.32 14.11
N ASP A 652 -33.34 20.47 15.08
CA ASP A 652 -33.90 19.11 15.14
C ASP A 652 -35.43 19.13 15.28
N ASP A 653 -35.97 20.21 15.85
CA ASP A 653 -37.40 20.43 16.05
C ASP A 653 -38.03 21.42 15.06
N GLY A 654 -37.31 21.82 14.01
CA GLY A 654 -37.86 22.64 12.93
C GLY A 654 -38.10 24.11 13.24
N ARG A 655 -37.56 24.65 14.35
CA ARG A 655 -37.71 26.07 14.74
C ARG A 655 -37.06 27.08 13.82
N GLY A 656 -36.13 26.65 12.98
CA GLY A 656 -35.14 27.56 12.43
C GLY A 656 -34.16 28.02 13.51
N MET A 657 -32.89 28.17 13.18
CA MET A 657 -31.97 28.89 14.06
C MET A 657 -32.39 30.37 14.12
N VAL A 658 -32.89 30.80 15.28
CA VAL A 658 -33.26 32.20 15.60
C VAL A 658 -32.32 32.84 16.61
N ASP A 659 -31.24 32.16 17.00
CA ASP A 659 -30.27 32.71 17.92
C ASP A 659 -29.41 33.79 17.25
N ALA A 660 -29.04 34.78 18.06
CA ALA A 660 -28.33 35.99 17.66
C ALA A 660 -26.98 35.75 16.95
N ALA A 661 -26.47 34.50 16.95
CA ALA A 661 -25.30 34.09 16.19
C ALA A 661 -25.55 34.06 14.66
N GLY A 662 -26.75 33.68 14.20
CA GLY A 662 -27.09 33.65 12.76
C GLY A 662 -27.26 35.04 12.14
N ALA A 663 -27.50 36.07 12.95
CA ALA A 663 -27.60 37.46 12.50
C ALA A 663 -26.22 38.08 12.20
N ALA A 664 -25.13 37.52 12.73
CA ALA A 664 -23.77 38.03 12.54
C ALA A 664 -23.23 37.81 11.11
N ASP A 665 -23.76 36.80 10.39
CA ASP A 665 -23.31 36.41 9.04
C ASP A 665 -24.18 36.95 7.89
N GLY A 666 -25.10 37.87 8.17
CA GLY A 666 -25.97 38.47 7.14
C GLY A 666 -26.97 37.49 6.49
N MET A 667 -27.18 36.31 7.07
CA MET A 667 -28.16 35.33 6.59
C MET A 667 -29.59 35.72 6.97
N PRO A 668 -30.57 35.52 6.07
CA PRO A 668 -31.98 35.75 6.39
C PRO A 668 -32.47 34.73 7.43
N PRO A 669 -33.42 35.11 8.30
CA PRO A 669 -33.97 34.20 9.31
C PRO A 669 -34.57 32.95 8.66
N ARG A 670 -34.20 31.77 9.20
CA ARG A 670 -34.72 30.48 8.73
C ARG A 670 -36.17 30.33 9.21
N PRO A 671 -37.07 29.78 8.40
CA PRO A 671 -38.46 29.60 8.79
C PRO A 671 -38.60 28.61 9.97
N ASP A 672 -39.50 28.94 10.90
CA ASP A 672 -40.03 27.99 11.89
C ASP A 672 -41.17 27.20 11.23
N PHE A 673 -40.89 25.92 10.95
CA PHE A 673 -41.83 25.02 10.28
C PHE A 673 -43.06 24.73 11.13
N ARG A 674 -43.08 25.07 12.41
CA ARG A 674 -44.22 24.77 13.30
C ARG A 674 -45.28 25.87 13.31
N THR A 675 -44.96 27.04 12.76
CA THR A 675 -45.87 28.19 12.76
C THR A 675 -47.00 28.02 11.74
N ALA A 676 -48.23 28.40 12.12
CA ALA A 676 -49.38 28.39 11.22
C ALA A 676 -49.14 29.27 9.99
N GLU A 677 -48.46 30.41 10.17
CA GLU A 677 -48.06 31.31 9.09
C GLU A 677 -47.22 30.60 8.01
N TRP A 678 -46.18 29.85 8.40
CA TRP A 678 -45.38 29.10 7.43
C TRP A 678 -46.16 27.96 6.80
N GLN A 679 -46.98 27.27 7.59
CA GLN A 679 -47.75 26.12 7.15
C GLN A 679 -48.83 26.51 6.12
N GLU A 680 -49.54 27.61 6.31
CA GLU A 680 -50.66 27.97 5.43
C GLU A 680 -50.23 28.69 4.15
N MET A 681 -49.10 29.42 4.16
CA MET A 681 -48.69 30.26 3.03
C MET A 681 -47.94 29.54 1.91
N ARG A 682 -47.67 28.23 2.03
CA ARG A 682 -46.84 27.49 1.08
C ARG A 682 -47.55 26.23 0.61
N GLU A 683 -47.59 26.02 -0.70
CA GLU A 683 -48.10 24.78 -1.28
C GLU A 683 -47.06 23.65 -1.15
N ASP A 684 -47.52 22.41 -0.93
CA ASP A 684 -46.64 21.24 -0.77
C ASP A 684 -45.70 21.05 -1.97
N ALA A 685 -46.21 21.26 -3.19
CA ALA A 685 -45.42 21.16 -4.42
C ALA A 685 -44.28 22.20 -4.45
N TRP A 686 -44.52 23.40 -3.92
CA TRP A 686 -43.50 24.42 -3.81
C TRP A 686 -42.45 24.04 -2.76
N ILE A 687 -42.86 23.49 -1.61
CA ILE A 687 -41.93 23.05 -0.55
C ILE A 687 -41.05 21.90 -1.06
N GLN A 688 -41.66 20.91 -1.71
CA GLN A 688 -40.94 19.77 -2.29
C GLN A 688 -39.92 20.24 -3.33
N LYS A 689 -40.32 21.16 -4.21
CA LYS A 689 -39.42 21.75 -5.21
C LYS A 689 -38.24 22.46 -4.54
N VAL A 690 -38.47 23.21 -3.48
CA VAL A 690 -37.41 23.92 -2.75
C VAL A 690 -36.46 22.97 -2.02
N ILE A 691 -36.98 21.86 -1.48
CA ILE A 691 -36.14 20.81 -0.86
C ILE A 691 -35.26 20.13 -1.91
N LEU A 692 -35.84 19.70 -3.03
CA LEU A 692 -35.11 18.95 -4.04
C LEU A 692 -34.19 19.85 -4.87
N ASP A 693 -34.66 21.02 -5.27
CA ASP A 693 -34.00 21.88 -6.26
C ASP A 693 -33.38 23.14 -5.65
N GLY A 694 -33.44 23.28 -4.32
CA GLY A 694 -32.81 24.36 -3.56
C GLY A 694 -33.63 25.66 -3.52
N GLY A 695 -33.16 26.62 -2.72
CA GLY A 695 -33.90 27.85 -2.44
C GLY A 695 -34.11 28.77 -3.63
N LEU A 696 -33.12 28.87 -4.54
CA LEU A 696 -33.26 29.67 -5.77
C LEU A 696 -34.39 29.15 -6.67
N ALA A 697 -34.63 27.83 -6.70
CA ALA A 697 -35.70 27.23 -7.50
C ALA A 697 -37.10 27.57 -7.01
N GLY A 698 -37.25 27.95 -5.73
CA GLY A 698 -38.49 28.47 -5.14
C GLY A 698 -38.56 29.99 -5.04
N GLY A 699 -37.54 30.71 -5.52
CA GLY A 699 -37.48 32.17 -5.41
C GLY A 699 -37.18 32.69 -3.99
N ILE A 700 -36.51 31.88 -3.16
CA ILE A 700 -36.02 32.26 -1.84
C ILE A 700 -34.48 32.30 -1.81
N SER A 701 -33.90 32.44 -0.61
CA SER A 701 -32.45 32.55 -0.42
C SER A 701 -31.68 31.40 -1.08
N GLY A 702 -30.59 31.75 -1.78
CA GLY A 702 -29.67 30.77 -2.37
C GLY A 702 -28.84 29.98 -1.36
N HIS A 703 -28.92 30.30 -0.07
CA HIS A 703 -28.28 29.54 1.01
C HIS A 703 -29.02 28.25 1.41
N MET A 704 -30.15 27.93 0.75
CA MET A 704 -30.79 26.62 0.88
C MET A 704 -30.31 25.73 -0.28
N PRO A 705 -29.46 24.71 0.00
CA PRO A 705 -28.92 23.83 -1.04
C PRO A 705 -29.99 22.90 -1.63
N PRO A 706 -29.81 22.42 -2.87
CA PRO A 706 -30.65 21.38 -3.46
C PRO A 706 -30.29 19.99 -2.91
N TRP A 707 -31.30 19.14 -2.68
CA TRP A 707 -31.11 17.77 -2.19
C TRP A 707 -31.50 16.67 -3.19
N ARG A 708 -31.79 17.03 -4.45
CA ARG A 708 -32.03 16.06 -5.51
C ARG A 708 -30.76 15.22 -5.74
N GLY A 709 -30.88 13.91 -5.54
CA GLY A 709 -29.76 12.96 -5.55
C GLY A 709 -29.49 12.31 -4.19
N PHE A 710 -29.81 13.02 -3.09
CA PHE A 710 -29.89 12.43 -1.74
C PHE A 710 -31.33 12.01 -1.40
N LEU A 711 -32.32 12.79 -1.86
CA LEU A 711 -33.74 12.46 -1.83
C LEU A 711 -34.25 12.23 -3.25
N ASN A 712 -35.02 11.16 -3.45
CA ASN A 712 -35.82 10.97 -4.67
C ASN A 712 -37.17 11.72 -4.56
N GLU A 713 -37.97 11.73 -5.63
CA GLU A 713 -39.24 12.49 -5.62
C GLU A 713 -40.23 12.00 -4.56
N LYS A 714 -40.32 10.69 -4.32
CA LYS A 714 -41.20 10.12 -3.29
C LYS A 714 -40.75 10.57 -1.90
N GLU A 715 -39.46 10.51 -1.63
CA GLU A 715 -38.87 10.93 -0.35
C GLU A 715 -38.97 12.44 -0.15
N GLY A 716 -38.90 13.24 -1.23
CA GLY A 716 -39.20 14.66 -1.17
C GLY A 716 -40.63 14.94 -0.70
N ALA A 717 -41.61 14.16 -1.16
CA ALA A 717 -43.00 14.29 -0.70
C ALA A 717 -43.18 13.81 0.75
N GLU A 718 -42.49 12.73 1.15
CA GLU A 718 -42.45 12.27 2.54
C GLU A 718 -41.82 13.32 3.45
N MET A 719 -40.77 14.02 2.99
CA MET A 719 -40.13 15.10 3.73
C MET A 719 -41.11 16.26 3.94
N VAL A 720 -41.88 16.64 2.91
CA VAL A 720 -42.93 17.64 3.08
C VAL A 720 -43.93 17.21 4.14
N ALA A 721 -44.42 15.96 4.09
CA ALA A 721 -45.34 15.45 5.10
C ALA A 721 -44.74 15.48 6.52
N TYR A 722 -43.44 15.18 6.65
CA TYR A 722 -42.71 15.28 7.91
C TYR A 722 -42.68 16.72 8.43
N LEU A 723 -42.38 17.71 7.58
CA LEU A 723 -42.44 19.14 7.95
C LEU A 723 -43.85 19.60 8.32
N ARG A 724 -44.90 19.09 7.65
CA ARG A 724 -46.30 19.37 8.00
C ARG A 724 -46.67 18.81 9.38
N ALA A 725 -46.12 17.66 9.75
CA ALA A 725 -46.39 17.01 11.03
C ALA A 725 -45.81 17.78 12.22
N MET A 726 -44.69 18.49 12.04
CA MET A 726 -44.04 19.28 13.09
C MET A 726 -44.96 20.36 13.71
N ALA A 727 -45.89 20.92 12.94
CA ALA A 727 -46.89 21.85 13.47
C ALA A 727 -47.88 21.16 14.44
N ARG A 728 -48.27 19.91 14.16
CA ARG A 728 -49.23 19.15 14.98
C ARG A 728 -48.65 18.73 16.33
N GLU A 729 -47.36 18.46 16.39
CA GLU A 729 -46.66 18.09 17.64
C GLU A 729 -46.44 19.30 18.57
N SER A 730 -46.51 20.53 18.04
CA SER A 730 -46.32 21.76 18.81
C SER A 730 -47.57 22.31 19.51
N GLY A 731 -48.74 21.70 19.29
CA GLY A 731 -50.00 22.08 19.95
C GLY A 731 -50.64 23.37 19.43
N ALA A 732 -50.28 23.83 18.22
CA ALA A 732 -50.97 24.93 17.55
C ALA A 732 -52.22 24.40 16.81
N GLU A 733 -53.40 24.56 17.43
CA GLU A 733 -54.71 24.54 16.74
C GLU A 733 -55.01 25.91 16.13
#